data_AF-A0A2A2KA41-F1
#
_entry.id   AF-A0A2A2KA41-F1
#
_cell.length_a   1.000
_cell.length_b   1.000
_cell.length_c   1.000
_cell.angle_alpha   90.00
_cell.angle_beta   90.00
_cell.angle_gamma   90.00
#
_symmetry.space_group_name_H-M   'P 1'
#
loop_
_entity.id
_entity.type
_entity.pdbx_description
1 polymer ?
#
loop_
_entity_poly.entity_id
_entity_poly.type
_entity_poly.pdbx_seq_one_letter_code
_entity_poly.pdbx_strand_id
1 'polypeptide(L)'
;MLPAGRNASANLLRILLTTPSTSKFIPISVVCAQQTRFYAKNRTRRKFVEEIAIKNVKSEKPYIDIYSDMTAQELAKTMKVDMNDLTDFLTDLNPKLLDSIVEERAIDQEFILKAVAGFGCKPRVAMRPASNRKSQADDDDDILPQPPASEAELAKRPPVVTIMGHVDHGKTTLLDTLRKSNITAGEFGGITQHIGAFSVALKDGRKVTFLDTPGHAAFAAMRSRGAHGADLVILVVAADDGVKEQTKQSIEFARQANVPLVVAINKCDKPQADPTRAMRSLLQFNIVPESMGGDVQCIQVSALQGTNIDALQEAILTQADIMNIRATPKGRVEASVIEATTVHGIGKVTTLVVARGILRKGAVLVGGATWCKVRTMTDENGKEMREAGPGTPVRISGWRDDLPNPGDLIIEAESTDKATKAVAYRVAKEMETKAKKDWGEIEEKRRVAREEYVANRKELYSKGIRFNSTIRRIVHKKNRLTKDLGDDTKPKMRILLRTDVEGTLEAILTVIESYSCQEECDFQVVDFNVGPPTPTDVELAKETGAMIYLFNIDANKAVKTEAEQSGVQIHHYNVIYRLVEALKDELSARLPLKEELELIGEGHVLKEFLVSDRGRKKQPVAGTLVDWGHFDKDSVFKFIRNSNVIYEGPVESMKHEKETVSTASTNTEVGIVIGNKEVRFQEDDQVEVHKKHQVPQRINWNPPGF
;
A
#
# COMPACT_ATOMS: atom_id res chain seq x y z
N MET A 1 -24.94 -38.38 52.68
CA MET A 1 -24.48 -39.78 52.64
C MET A 1 -22.99 -39.80 52.27
N LEU A 2 -22.13 -39.78 53.28
CA LEU A 2 -20.88 -40.56 53.29
C LEU A 2 -21.25 -41.96 53.86
N PRO A 3 -20.45 -43.06 53.73
CA PRO A 3 -19.01 -43.02 54.00
C PRO A 3 -18.09 -44.07 53.33
N ALA A 4 -16.80 -43.92 53.68
CA ALA A 4 -15.74 -44.93 53.84
C ALA A 4 -14.97 -45.37 52.58
N GLY A 5 -13.63 -45.43 52.58
CA GLY A 5 -12.65 -45.15 53.64
C GLY A 5 -11.26 -45.70 53.30
N ARG A 6 -10.24 -44.85 53.52
CA ARG A 6 -8.90 -45.12 54.12
C ARG A 6 -7.97 -46.24 53.60
N ASN A 7 -6.76 -45.83 53.21
CA ASN A 7 -5.41 -46.17 53.78
C ASN A 7 -4.35 -45.95 52.68
N ALA A 8 -3.13 -45.45 52.85
CA ALA A 8 -2.31 -44.83 53.91
C ALA A 8 -1.08 -44.24 53.17
N SER A 9 -0.78 -42.95 53.20
CA SER A 9 0.30 -42.30 53.99
C SER A 9 1.53 -43.16 54.36
N ALA A 10 2.69 -42.83 53.78
CA ALA A 10 4.09 -42.94 54.28
C ALA A 10 5.03 -43.01 53.05
N ASN A 11 6.15 -42.30 52.86
CA ASN A 11 7.01 -41.40 53.63
C ASN A 11 7.72 -40.50 52.59
N LEU A 12 7.74 -39.16 52.71
CA LEU A 12 8.71 -38.37 53.50
C LEU A 12 10.16 -38.71 53.11
N LEU A 13 10.92 -37.86 52.40
CA LEU A 13 11.19 -36.45 52.67
C LEU A 13 11.71 -36.27 54.12
N ARG A 14 12.94 -36.73 54.37
CA ARG A 14 13.87 -36.21 55.40
C ARG A 14 15.15 -37.04 55.46
N ILE A 15 16.28 -36.41 55.14
CA ILE A 15 17.42 -36.30 56.07
C ILE A 15 17.85 -34.82 55.96
N LEU A 16 17.44 -33.87 56.80
CA LEU A 16 17.52 -33.75 58.26
C LEU A 16 18.91 -33.22 58.71
N LEU A 17 18.89 -31.94 59.13
CA LEU A 17 19.69 -31.28 60.18
C LEU A 17 21.19 -31.12 59.90
N THR A 18 21.72 -29.89 59.96
CA THR A 18 21.93 -29.18 61.24
C THR A 18 21.66 -27.66 61.18
N THR A 19 20.87 -27.19 62.15
CA THR A 19 20.85 -25.82 62.71
C THR A 19 21.71 -25.81 64.00
N PRO A 20 21.78 -24.76 64.86
CA PRO A 20 21.48 -23.31 64.74
C PRO A 20 22.59 -22.39 65.36
N SER A 21 22.46 -21.06 65.25
CA SER A 21 22.47 -20.11 66.40
C SER A 21 22.38 -18.65 65.88
N THR A 22 21.19 -18.05 65.97
CA THR A 22 20.76 -17.00 66.92
C THR A 22 21.38 -15.60 66.76
N SER A 23 20.60 -14.72 66.12
CA SER A 23 20.16 -13.38 66.57
C SER A 23 21.13 -12.44 67.30
N LYS A 24 21.23 -11.19 66.80
CA LYS A 24 20.76 -9.97 67.50
C LYS A 24 20.86 -8.72 66.60
N PHE A 25 19.84 -7.86 66.70
CA PHE A 25 19.77 -6.47 66.21
C PHE A 25 20.91 -5.62 66.82
N ILE A 26 21.43 -4.56 66.16
CA ILE A 26 21.02 -3.12 66.23
C ILE A 26 22.00 -2.31 65.34
N PRO A 27 21.62 -1.13 64.79
CA PRO A 27 22.35 -0.38 63.74
C PRO A 27 23.31 0.67 64.31
N ILE A 28 24.09 1.34 63.43
CA ILE A 28 24.44 2.78 63.44
C ILE A 28 25.71 3.03 62.61
N SER A 29 25.67 4.17 61.93
CA SER A 29 26.70 4.90 61.21
C SER A 29 28.13 4.90 61.79
N VAL A 30 29.05 5.23 60.88
CA VAL A 30 30.45 5.65 61.10
C VAL A 30 31.40 4.50 61.40
N VAL A 31 32.28 4.22 60.44
CA VAL A 31 33.74 4.17 60.65
C VAL A 31 34.43 3.96 59.28
N CYS A 32 35.35 4.89 58.98
CA CYS A 32 36.42 4.82 57.99
C CYS A 32 36.01 4.72 56.50
N ALA A 33 36.00 5.79 55.69
CA ALA A 33 36.77 7.03 55.77
C ALA A 33 38.27 6.80 56.02
N GLN A 34 38.93 5.84 55.34
CA GLN A 34 40.40 5.75 55.37
C GLN A 34 41.06 4.98 54.21
N GLN A 35 40.43 4.88 53.03
CA GLN A 35 41.09 4.38 51.81
C GLN A 35 40.90 5.27 50.57
N THR A 36 40.64 6.57 50.78
CA THR A 36 40.49 7.56 49.70
C THR A 36 41.47 8.75 49.81
N ARG A 37 42.66 8.55 50.37
CA ARG A 37 43.66 9.63 50.53
C ARG A 37 45.11 9.36 50.08
N PHE A 38 45.36 8.31 49.28
CA PHE A 38 46.73 8.03 48.80
C PHE A 38 46.94 8.02 47.27
N TYR A 39 46.07 8.68 46.51
CA TYR A 39 46.29 8.90 45.06
C TYR A 39 46.01 10.34 44.62
N ALA A 40 46.39 11.32 45.45
CA ALA A 40 46.32 12.74 45.10
C ALA A 40 47.65 13.42 45.43
N LYS A 41 48.73 13.04 44.74
CA LYS A 41 49.97 13.82 44.60
C LYS A 41 50.88 13.15 43.58
N ASN A 42 50.72 13.52 42.31
CA ASN A 42 51.77 13.65 41.29
C ASN A 42 51.11 14.01 39.95
N ARG A 43 50.71 15.28 39.82
CA ARG A 43 50.54 15.94 38.52
C ARG A 43 51.93 16.27 38.00
N THR A 44 52.50 15.39 37.19
CA THR A 44 53.68 15.70 36.37
C THR A 44 53.45 15.17 34.96
N ARG A 45 53.43 16.11 33.99
CA ARG A 45 53.46 15.96 32.52
C ARG A 45 52.79 14.71 31.93
N ARG A 46 51.62 14.93 31.29
CA ARG A 46 51.02 13.99 30.32
C ARG A 46 52.09 13.61 29.27
N LYS A 47 52.65 12.41 29.35
CA LYS A 47 53.31 11.78 28.21
C LYS A 47 52.21 11.36 27.25
N PHE A 48 52.27 11.85 26.01
CA PHE A 48 51.56 11.21 24.90
C PHE A 48 51.99 9.74 24.89
N VAL A 49 51.06 8.84 25.17
CA VAL A 49 51.25 7.42 24.88
C VAL A 49 50.91 7.31 23.39
N GLU A 50 51.92 7.06 22.57
CA GLU A 50 51.71 6.74 21.16
C GLU A 50 50.71 5.60 21.03
N GLU A 51 49.91 5.66 19.97
CA GLU A 51 48.95 4.62 19.63
C GLU A 51 49.64 3.25 19.68
N ILE A 52 49.21 2.39 20.60
CA ILE A 52 49.53 0.97 20.51
C ILE A 52 48.78 0.47 19.27
N ALA A 53 49.45 0.52 18.13
CA ALA A 53 49.00 -0.15 16.93
C ALA A 53 48.89 -1.64 17.26
N ILE A 54 47.66 -2.12 17.44
CA ILE A 54 47.39 -3.55 17.43
C ILE A 54 47.77 -4.01 16.02
N LYS A 55 49.00 -4.50 15.85
CA LYS A 55 49.37 -5.26 14.66
C LYS A 55 48.48 -6.49 14.68
N ASN A 56 47.40 -6.46 13.92
CA ASN A 56 46.66 -7.66 13.53
C ASN A 56 47.65 -8.53 12.75
N VAL A 57 48.36 -9.42 13.43
CA VAL A 57 49.08 -10.51 12.77
C VAL A 57 47.99 -11.41 12.20
N LYS A 58 47.57 -11.13 10.96
CA LYS A 58 46.69 -12.03 10.21
C LYS A 58 47.44 -13.36 10.12
N SER A 59 46.86 -14.42 10.66
CA SER A 59 47.42 -15.76 10.48
C SER A 59 47.50 -16.07 8.99
N GLU A 60 48.69 -16.44 8.48
CA GLU A 60 48.93 -16.77 7.06
C GLU A 60 48.25 -18.07 6.60
N LYS A 61 47.57 -18.80 7.49
CA LYS A 61 46.88 -20.05 7.16
C LYS A 61 45.64 -19.78 6.29
N PRO A 62 45.49 -20.46 5.13
CA PRO A 62 44.32 -20.31 4.28
C PRO A 62 43.06 -20.87 4.97
N TYR A 63 41.94 -20.16 4.81
CA TYR A 63 40.63 -20.63 5.23
C TYR A 63 40.01 -21.48 4.13
N ILE A 64 39.45 -22.63 4.51
CA ILE A 64 38.82 -23.58 3.60
C ILE A 64 37.38 -23.79 4.02
N ASP A 65 36.47 -23.72 3.04
CA ASP A 65 35.06 -24.01 3.25
C ASP A 65 34.83 -25.51 3.31
N ILE A 66 34.22 -25.97 4.40
CA ILE A 66 33.92 -27.39 4.66
C ILE A 66 32.41 -27.58 4.75
N TYR A 67 31.93 -28.65 4.12
CA TYR A 67 30.55 -29.10 4.17
C TYR A 67 30.42 -30.34 5.08
N SER A 68 29.24 -30.54 5.67
CA SER A 68 28.96 -31.65 6.59
C SER A 68 29.02 -33.04 5.94
N ASP A 69 28.89 -33.10 4.62
CA ASP A 69 28.72 -34.31 3.80
C ASP A 69 29.72 -34.36 2.62
N MET A 70 30.93 -33.84 2.80
CA MET A 70 31.92 -33.75 1.73
C MET A 70 32.59 -35.10 1.45
N THR A 71 32.81 -35.42 0.17
CA THR A 71 33.57 -36.62 -0.22
C THR A 71 35.08 -36.39 -0.12
N ALA A 72 35.87 -37.46 -0.01
CA ALA A 72 37.35 -37.37 0.01
C ALA A 72 37.90 -36.59 -1.20
N GLN A 73 37.27 -36.78 -2.37
CA GLN A 73 37.69 -36.15 -3.61
C GLN A 73 37.36 -34.65 -3.66
N GLU A 74 36.20 -34.24 -3.14
CA GLU A 74 35.85 -32.84 -2.96
C GLU A 74 36.78 -32.17 -1.93
N LEU A 75 37.10 -32.85 -0.83
CA LEU A 75 38.01 -32.37 0.20
C LEU A 75 39.43 -32.11 -0.37
N ALA A 76 40.00 -33.06 -1.11
CA ALA A 76 41.32 -32.91 -1.72
C ALA A 76 41.38 -31.73 -2.71
N LYS A 77 40.35 -31.60 -3.57
CA LYS A 77 40.24 -30.47 -4.52
C LYS A 77 40.18 -29.13 -3.79
N THR A 78 39.42 -29.05 -2.71
CA THR A 78 39.25 -27.81 -1.94
C THR A 78 40.53 -27.46 -1.18
N MET A 79 41.28 -28.46 -0.73
CA MET A 79 42.57 -28.29 -0.03
C MET A 79 43.78 -28.12 -0.96
N LYS A 80 43.64 -28.45 -2.26
CA LYS A 80 44.74 -28.51 -3.23
C LYS A 80 45.87 -29.46 -2.81
N VAL A 81 45.48 -30.61 -2.24
CA VAL A 81 46.39 -31.69 -1.82
C VAL A 81 46.15 -32.90 -2.72
N ASP A 82 47.20 -33.70 -2.97
CA ASP A 82 47.08 -34.92 -3.75
C ASP A 82 46.19 -35.95 -3.04
N MET A 83 45.40 -36.68 -3.83
CA MET A 83 44.43 -37.65 -3.30
C MET A 83 45.11 -38.74 -2.47
N ASN A 84 46.27 -39.22 -2.90
CA ASN A 84 46.98 -40.32 -2.24
C ASN A 84 47.45 -39.91 -0.82
N ASP A 85 47.98 -38.70 -0.67
CA ASP A 85 48.42 -38.19 0.63
C ASP A 85 47.25 -37.98 1.59
N LEU A 86 46.09 -37.53 1.07
CA LEU A 86 44.87 -37.39 1.84
C LEU A 86 44.29 -38.76 2.23
N THR A 87 44.32 -39.75 1.33
CA THR A 87 43.85 -41.09 1.64
C THR A 87 44.73 -41.78 2.67
N ASP A 88 46.05 -41.64 2.58
CA ASP A 88 46.98 -42.22 3.55
C ASP A 88 46.74 -41.62 4.94
N PHE A 89 46.59 -40.29 5.02
CA PHE A 89 46.30 -39.60 6.28
C PHE A 89 44.93 -39.97 6.88
N LEU A 90 43.89 -40.12 6.06
CA LEU A 90 42.57 -40.54 6.52
C LEU A 90 42.56 -42.02 6.97
N THR A 91 43.38 -42.85 6.33
CA THR A 91 43.52 -44.28 6.65
C THR A 91 44.29 -44.48 7.96
N ASP A 92 45.33 -43.67 8.19
CA ASP A 92 46.06 -43.62 9.47
C ASP A 92 45.16 -43.20 10.64
N LEU A 93 44.19 -42.31 10.39
CA LEU A 93 43.23 -41.89 11.40
C LEU A 93 42.17 -42.95 11.71
N ASN A 94 41.69 -43.68 10.69
CA ASN A 94 40.77 -44.79 10.88
C ASN A 94 40.80 -45.77 9.68
N PRO A 95 41.25 -47.03 9.87
CA PRO A 95 41.33 -48.02 8.80
C PRO A 95 39.99 -48.36 8.13
N LYS A 96 38.85 -48.11 8.81
CA LYS A 96 37.50 -48.37 8.30
C LYS A 96 37.01 -47.34 7.27
N LEU A 97 37.71 -46.22 7.09
CA LEU A 97 37.37 -45.19 6.10
C LEU A 97 37.80 -45.58 4.68
N LEU A 98 38.66 -46.59 4.51
CA LEU A 98 39.13 -47.04 3.20
C LEU A 98 37.98 -47.44 2.27
N ASP A 99 37.02 -48.21 2.80
CA ASP A 99 35.82 -48.63 2.06
C ASP A 99 34.93 -47.45 1.67
N SER A 100 34.81 -46.44 2.55
CA SER A 100 34.00 -45.24 2.28
C SER A 100 34.66 -44.31 1.25
N ILE A 101 35.99 -44.31 1.18
CA ILE A 101 36.78 -43.55 0.20
C ILE A 101 36.67 -44.21 -1.19
N VAL A 102 36.75 -45.54 -1.26
CA VAL A 102 36.63 -46.29 -2.53
C VAL A 102 35.20 -46.19 -3.10
N GLU A 103 34.17 -46.15 -2.24
CA GLU A 103 32.76 -46.04 -2.63
C GLU A 103 32.25 -44.59 -2.79
N GLU A 104 33.11 -43.57 -2.72
CA GLU A 104 32.77 -42.13 -2.79
C GLU A 104 31.67 -41.69 -1.81
N ARG A 105 31.60 -42.30 -0.63
CA ARG A 105 30.61 -41.93 0.40
C ARG A 105 31.06 -40.69 1.18
N ALA A 106 30.08 -39.97 1.73
CA ALA A 106 30.33 -38.80 2.58
C ALA A 106 31.11 -39.21 3.83
N ILE A 107 32.13 -38.43 4.18
CA ILE A 107 32.96 -38.64 5.37
C ILE A 107 32.34 -37.86 6.53
N ASP A 108 32.39 -38.42 7.75
CA ASP A 108 31.90 -37.71 8.93
C ASP A 108 32.69 -36.42 9.18
N GLN A 109 31.97 -35.37 9.58
CA GLN A 109 32.51 -34.03 9.84
C GLN A 109 33.72 -34.02 10.80
N GLU A 110 33.76 -34.95 11.76
CA GLU A 110 34.87 -35.06 12.71
C GLU A 110 36.21 -35.41 12.03
N PHE A 111 36.19 -36.34 11.06
CA PHE A 111 37.39 -36.73 10.32
C PHE A 111 37.81 -35.64 9.35
N ILE A 112 36.84 -34.94 8.73
CA ILE A 112 37.14 -33.80 7.85
C ILE A 112 37.84 -32.67 8.61
N LEU A 113 37.38 -32.35 9.82
CA LEU A 113 38.02 -31.35 10.69
C LEU A 113 39.45 -31.74 11.07
N LYS A 114 39.68 -33.02 11.39
CA LYS A 114 41.01 -33.56 11.73
C LYS A 114 41.95 -33.54 10.53
N ALA A 115 41.48 -33.91 9.34
CA ALA A 115 42.24 -33.82 8.10
C ALA A 115 42.65 -32.38 7.80
N VAL A 116 41.70 -31.43 7.81
CA VAL A 116 41.99 -30.00 7.54
C VAL A 116 42.98 -29.41 8.54
N ALA A 117 42.90 -29.82 9.82
CA ALA A 117 43.87 -29.42 10.84
C ALA A 117 45.26 -30.02 10.61
N GLY A 118 45.34 -31.29 10.18
CA GLY A 118 46.59 -32.01 9.88
C GLY A 118 47.39 -31.38 8.74
N PHE A 119 46.72 -30.93 7.69
CA PHE A 119 47.34 -30.23 6.56
C PHE A 119 47.52 -28.71 6.77
N GLY A 120 47.27 -28.21 7.99
CA GLY A 120 47.61 -26.84 8.38
C GLY A 120 46.62 -25.76 7.92
N CYS A 121 45.43 -26.13 7.45
CA CYS A 121 44.38 -25.21 6.99
C CYS A 121 43.38 -24.89 8.12
N LYS A 122 42.65 -23.76 8.01
CA LYS A 122 41.60 -23.40 8.98
C LYS A 122 40.21 -23.73 8.42
N PRO A 123 39.41 -24.57 9.11
CA PRO A 123 38.07 -24.92 8.67
C PRO A 123 37.10 -23.74 8.84
N ARG A 124 36.32 -23.43 7.79
CA ARG A 124 35.13 -22.58 7.87
C ARG A 124 33.93 -23.44 7.47
N VAL A 125 33.05 -23.73 8.43
CA VAL A 125 31.83 -24.50 8.13
C VAL A 125 30.88 -23.59 7.36
N ALA A 126 30.59 -23.93 6.10
CA ALA A 126 29.70 -23.20 5.23
C ALA A 126 28.52 -24.10 4.81
N MET A 127 27.36 -23.51 4.51
CA MET A 127 26.28 -24.26 3.86
C MET A 127 26.72 -24.65 2.45
N ARG A 128 26.44 -25.91 2.07
CA ARG A 128 26.69 -26.38 0.71
C ARG A 128 25.95 -25.47 -0.28
N PRO A 129 26.63 -24.85 -1.26
CA PRO A 129 25.93 -24.16 -2.34
C PRO A 129 25.08 -25.22 -3.06
N ALA A 130 23.76 -24.97 -3.13
CA ALA A 130 22.84 -25.88 -3.80
C ALA A 130 23.37 -26.14 -5.22
N SER A 131 23.82 -27.36 -5.48
CA SER A 131 24.32 -27.74 -6.79
C SER A 131 23.22 -27.56 -7.83
N ASN A 132 23.63 -27.23 -9.06
CA ASN A 132 22.86 -26.97 -10.28
C ASN A 132 21.85 -28.06 -10.73
N ARG A 133 21.21 -28.81 -9.82
CA ARG A 133 20.09 -29.73 -10.12
C ARG A 133 18.70 -29.05 -10.05
N LYS A 134 18.62 -27.76 -9.73
CA LYS A 134 17.35 -27.01 -9.55
C LYS A 134 17.04 -25.97 -10.65
N SER A 135 17.27 -26.26 -11.93
CA SER A 135 16.99 -25.23 -12.96
C SER A 135 16.59 -25.76 -14.34
N GLN A 136 16.12 -27.01 -14.46
CA GLN A 136 15.59 -27.50 -15.74
C GLN A 136 14.26 -28.24 -15.62
N ALA A 137 13.95 -28.84 -14.47
CA ALA A 137 12.66 -29.50 -14.26
C ALA A 137 11.54 -28.55 -13.79
N ASP A 138 11.88 -27.41 -13.20
CA ASP A 138 10.89 -26.50 -12.61
C ASP A 138 10.27 -25.53 -13.65
N ASP A 139 10.94 -25.26 -14.77
CA ASP A 139 10.41 -24.37 -15.83
C ASP A 139 9.42 -25.07 -16.78
N ASP A 140 9.37 -26.41 -16.81
CA ASP A 140 8.49 -27.21 -17.68
C ASP A 140 7.06 -27.37 -17.13
N ASP A 141 6.81 -27.00 -15.87
CA ASP A 141 5.50 -27.17 -15.22
C ASP A 141 4.53 -26.00 -15.50
N ASP A 142 5.00 -24.88 -16.06
CA ASP A 142 4.15 -23.74 -16.42
C ASP A 142 3.47 -23.93 -17.79
N ILE A 143 2.31 -23.28 -17.95
CA ILE A 143 1.55 -23.27 -19.19
C ILE A 143 1.84 -21.95 -19.91
N LEU A 144 2.57 -22.04 -21.01
CA LEU A 144 2.94 -20.88 -21.82
C LEU A 144 2.00 -20.71 -23.04
N PRO A 145 1.90 -19.47 -23.57
CA PRO A 145 1.16 -19.21 -24.81
C PRO A 145 1.68 -20.05 -25.97
N GLN A 146 0.78 -20.41 -26.88
CA GLN A 146 1.17 -21.18 -28.05
C GLN A 146 1.92 -20.28 -29.06
N PRO A 147 2.90 -20.82 -29.80
CA PRO A 147 3.54 -20.07 -30.88
C PRO A 147 2.49 -19.60 -31.91
N PRO A 148 2.81 -18.53 -32.67
CA PRO A 148 1.91 -18.01 -33.69
C PRO A 148 1.54 -19.11 -34.67
N ALA A 149 0.25 -19.17 -35.02
CA ALA A 149 -0.26 -20.22 -35.88
C ALA A 149 0.19 -20.03 -37.34
N SER A 150 0.16 -21.14 -38.10
CA SER A 150 0.43 -21.11 -39.53
C SER A 150 -0.63 -20.31 -40.31
N GLU A 151 -0.23 -19.64 -41.39
CA GLU A 151 -1.14 -18.78 -42.17
C GLU A 151 -2.36 -19.52 -42.75
N ALA A 152 -2.25 -20.84 -42.95
CA ALA A 152 -3.33 -21.67 -43.47
C ALA A 152 -4.46 -21.94 -42.45
N GLU A 153 -4.20 -21.77 -41.15
CA GLU A 153 -5.17 -22.01 -40.07
C GLU A 153 -5.87 -20.74 -39.61
N LEU A 154 -5.44 -19.58 -40.10
CA LEU A 154 -5.95 -18.27 -39.75
C LEU A 154 -7.28 -17.99 -40.46
N ALA A 155 -8.35 -17.87 -39.68
CA ALA A 155 -9.66 -17.44 -40.16
C ALA A 155 -9.88 -15.96 -39.79
N LYS A 156 -10.70 -15.24 -40.58
CA LYS A 156 -11.15 -13.89 -40.20
C LYS A 156 -11.97 -13.97 -38.91
N ARG A 157 -11.66 -13.11 -37.93
CA ARG A 157 -12.43 -13.00 -36.68
C ARG A 157 -13.12 -11.64 -36.56
N PRO A 158 -14.17 -11.53 -35.73
CA PRO A 158 -14.74 -10.24 -35.34
C PRO A 158 -13.66 -9.32 -34.73
N PRO A 159 -13.58 -8.04 -35.14
CA PRO A 159 -12.69 -7.08 -34.50
C PRO A 159 -13.20 -6.75 -33.08
N VAL A 160 -12.25 -6.63 -32.14
CA VAL A 160 -12.52 -6.13 -30.79
C VAL A 160 -12.21 -4.63 -30.76
N VAL A 161 -13.20 -3.82 -30.39
CA VAL A 161 -13.15 -2.38 -30.51
C VAL A 161 -13.44 -1.72 -29.18
N THR A 162 -12.51 -0.93 -28.65
CA THR A 162 -12.71 -0.21 -27.38
C THR A 162 -13.14 1.22 -27.63
N ILE A 163 -14.16 1.68 -26.89
CA ILE A 163 -14.61 3.08 -26.97
C ILE A 163 -14.00 3.87 -25.81
N MET A 164 -13.26 4.93 -26.14
CA MET A 164 -12.58 5.81 -25.19
C MET A 164 -12.93 7.28 -25.42
N GLY A 165 -12.67 8.12 -24.41
CA GLY A 165 -12.93 9.56 -24.48
C GLY A 165 -13.25 10.17 -23.12
N HIS A 166 -13.39 11.49 -23.10
CA HIS A 166 -13.71 12.27 -21.89
C HIS A 166 -15.12 11.97 -21.34
N VAL A 167 -15.34 12.28 -20.07
CA VAL A 167 -16.67 12.24 -19.44
C VAL A 167 -17.64 13.13 -20.24
N ASP A 168 -18.92 12.76 -20.31
CA ASP A 168 -19.97 13.50 -21.02
C ASP A 168 -19.79 13.68 -22.55
N HIS A 169 -18.80 13.04 -23.17
CA HIS A 169 -18.69 13.01 -24.64
C HIS A 169 -19.70 12.06 -25.31
N GLY A 170 -20.58 11.40 -24.53
CA GLY A 170 -21.64 10.54 -25.04
C GLY A 170 -21.18 9.15 -25.48
N LYS A 171 -20.13 8.59 -24.85
CA LYS A 171 -19.64 7.22 -25.09
C LYS A 171 -20.74 6.17 -24.86
N THR A 172 -21.34 6.20 -23.67
CA THR A 172 -22.40 5.26 -23.28
C THR A 172 -23.64 5.44 -24.15
N THR A 173 -24.00 6.68 -24.50
CA THR A 173 -25.10 6.97 -25.43
C THR A 173 -24.85 6.40 -26.83
N LEU A 174 -23.60 6.49 -27.33
CA LEU A 174 -23.21 5.91 -28.60
C LEU A 174 -23.31 4.38 -28.56
N LEU A 175 -22.90 3.76 -27.46
CA LEU A 175 -23.02 2.31 -27.24
C LEU A 175 -24.48 1.86 -27.12
N ASP A 176 -25.33 2.61 -26.41
CA ASP A 176 -26.75 2.34 -26.30
C ASP A 176 -27.44 2.33 -27.67
N THR A 177 -27.08 3.31 -28.50
CA THR A 177 -27.63 3.41 -29.87
C THR A 177 -27.13 2.27 -30.74
N LEU A 178 -25.87 1.84 -30.59
CA LEU A 178 -25.32 0.66 -31.26
C LEU A 178 -25.99 -0.65 -30.81
N ARG A 179 -26.35 -0.76 -29.52
CA ARG A 179 -27.03 -1.92 -28.92
C ARG A 179 -28.54 -1.94 -29.18
N LYS A 180 -29.14 -0.80 -29.57
CA LYS A 180 -30.60 -0.58 -29.53
C LYS A 180 -31.19 -0.85 -28.13
N SER A 181 -30.40 -0.59 -27.09
CA SER A 181 -30.78 -0.70 -25.68
C SER A 181 -30.68 0.65 -25.01
N ASN A 182 -31.29 0.83 -23.82
CA ASN A 182 -31.21 2.07 -23.06
C ASN A 182 -30.65 1.79 -21.66
N ILE A 183 -29.33 1.59 -21.57
CA ILE A 183 -28.62 1.25 -20.33
C ILE A 183 -28.29 2.52 -19.54
N THR A 184 -28.04 3.65 -20.22
CA THR A 184 -27.78 4.96 -19.58
C THR A 184 -28.85 5.40 -18.59
N ALA A 185 -30.12 5.00 -18.78
CA ALA A 185 -31.20 5.31 -17.85
C ALA A 185 -31.18 4.46 -16.56
N GLY A 186 -30.52 3.30 -16.58
CA GLY A 186 -30.44 2.36 -15.45
C GLY A 186 -29.15 2.45 -14.63
N GLU A 187 -28.11 3.12 -15.13
CA GLU A 187 -26.83 3.27 -14.42
C GLU A 187 -26.92 4.30 -13.28
N PHE A 188 -26.43 3.92 -12.10
CA PHE A 188 -26.42 4.81 -10.93
C PHE A 188 -25.52 6.03 -11.18
N GLY A 189 -26.11 7.22 -11.05
CA GLY A 189 -25.41 8.49 -11.30
C GLY A 189 -25.22 8.83 -12.78
N GLY A 190 -25.81 8.06 -13.70
CA GLY A 190 -25.72 8.30 -15.15
C GLY A 190 -24.30 8.14 -15.72
N ILE A 191 -23.42 7.43 -15.02
CA ILE A 191 -22.04 7.19 -15.44
C ILE A 191 -21.75 5.68 -15.53
N THR A 192 -20.99 5.31 -16.55
CA THR A 192 -20.46 3.95 -16.69
C THR A 192 -19.29 3.77 -15.73
N GLN A 193 -19.35 2.73 -14.91
CA GLN A 193 -18.34 2.42 -13.88
C GLN A 193 -17.66 1.07 -14.08
N HIS A 194 -18.23 0.20 -14.93
CA HIS A 194 -17.76 -1.17 -15.19
C HIS A 194 -17.31 -1.32 -16.64
N ILE A 195 -16.41 -2.26 -16.91
CA ILE A 195 -16.02 -2.57 -18.29
C ILE A 195 -16.98 -3.62 -18.85
N GLY A 196 -17.86 -3.20 -19.76
CA GLY A 196 -18.77 -4.10 -20.45
C GLY A 196 -18.22 -4.56 -21.80
N ALA A 197 -18.30 -5.86 -22.09
CA ALA A 197 -18.05 -6.40 -23.43
C ALA A 197 -19.37 -6.90 -24.03
N PHE A 198 -19.63 -6.56 -25.30
CA PHE A 198 -20.83 -7.01 -26.01
C PHE A 198 -20.59 -7.12 -27.51
N SER A 199 -21.31 -8.02 -28.18
CA SER A 199 -21.23 -8.17 -29.64
C SER A 199 -22.43 -7.56 -30.36
N VAL A 200 -22.17 -6.77 -31.41
CA VAL A 200 -23.19 -6.22 -32.32
C VAL A 200 -23.09 -6.91 -33.67
N ALA A 201 -24.22 -7.41 -34.17
CA ALA A 201 -24.34 -7.94 -35.53
C ALA A 201 -24.72 -6.81 -36.50
N LEU A 202 -23.90 -6.62 -37.54
CA LEU A 202 -24.12 -5.63 -38.59
C LEU A 202 -25.04 -6.19 -39.68
N LYS A 203 -25.54 -5.30 -40.55
CA LYS A 203 -26.44 -5.64 -41.68
C LYS A 203 -25.81 -6.68 -42.63
N ASP A 204 -24.49 -6.67 -42.77
CA ASP A 204 -23.72 -7.59 -43.60
C ASP A 204 -23.50 -8.99 -42.97
N GLY A 205 -24.07 -9.24 -41.79
CA GLY A 205 -23.92 -10.49 -41.04
C GLY A 205 -22.59 -10.64 -40.30
N ARG A 206 -21.64 -9.69 -40.48
CA ARG A 206 -20.42 -9.60 -39.67
C ARG A 206 -20.74 -9.13 -38.25
N LYS A 207 -19.94 -9.57 -37.29
CA LYS A 207 -20.04 -9.15 -35.89
C LYS A 207 -18.87 -8.25 -35.52
N VAL A 208 -19.11 -7.29 -34.64
CA VAL A 208 -18.10 -6.44 -34.01
C VAL A 208 -18.29 -6.55 -32.51
N THR A 209 -17.19 -6.76 -31.78
CA THR A 209 -17.23 -6.81 -30.31
C THR A 209 -16.75 -5.49 -29.77
N PHE A 210 -17.57 -4.85 -28.95
CA PHE A 210 -17.27 -3.57 -28.35
C PHE A 210 -16.93 -3.72 -26.88
N LEU A 211 -15.89 -3.01 -26.44
CA LEU A 211 -15.52 -2.85 -25.03
C LEU A 211 -15.87 -1.43 -24.61
N ASP A 212 -16.74 -1.33 -23.61
CA ASP A 212 -17.13 -0.07 -22.99
C ASP A 212 -16.14 0.28 -21.87
N THR A 213 -15.52 1.46 -21.91
CA THR A 213 -14.61 1.90 -20.86
C THR A 213 -15.09 3.17 -20.17
N PRO A 214 -14.99 3.24 -18.82
CA PRO A 214 -15.35 4.43 -18.07
C PRO A 214 -14.44 5.63 -18.40
N GLY A 215 -15.06 6.80 -18.51
CA GLY A 215 -14.38 8.04 -18.91
C GLY A 215 -13.67 8.81 -17.80
N HIS A 216 -13.97 8.51 -16.55
CA HIS A 216 -13.46 9.28 -15.42
C HIS A 216 -12.01 8.90 -15.12
N ALA A 217 -11.20 9.91 -14.77
CA ALA A 217 -9.78 9.79 -14.45
C ALA A 217 -9.43 8.63 -13.50
N ALA A 218 -10.24 8.37 -12.47
CA ALA A 218 -10.05 7.28 -11.51
C ALA A 218 -9.90 5.89 -12.16
N PHE A 219 -10.55 5.69 -13.31
CA PHE A 219 -10.56 4.42 -14.04
C PHE A 219 -9.50 4.38 -15.16
N ALA A 220 -8.35 5.02 -14.95
CA ALA A 220 -7.25 5.02 -15.92
C ALA A 220 -6.73 3.59 -16.20
N ALA A 221 -6.61 2.75 -15.16
CA ALA A 221 -6.18 1.35 -15.29
C ALA A 221 -7.13 0.55 -16.20
N MET A 222 -8.43 0.74 -16.05
CA MET A 222 -9.46 0.14 -16.90
C MET A 222 -9.33 0.57 -18.38
N ARG A 223 -9.06 1.86 -18.65
CA ARG A 223 -8.81 2.33 -20.02
C ARG A 223 -7.55 1.71 -20.62
N SER A 224 -6.47 1.62 -19.85
CA SER A 224 -5.24 0.97 -20.29
C SER A 224 -5.48 -0.49 -20.67
N ARG A 225 -6.22 -1.25 -19.84
CA ARG A 225 -6.60 -2.63 -20.15
C ARG A 225 -7.46 -2.73 -21.41
N GLY A 226 -8.44 -1.85 -21.55
CA GLY A 226 -9.28 -1.78 -22.75
C GLY A 226 -8.50 -1.49 -24.02
N ALA A 227 -7.42 -0.70 -23.96
CA ALA A 227 -6.53 -0.49 -25.11
C ALA A 227 -5.78 -1.77 -25.48
N HIS A 228 -5.13 -2.43 -24.51
CA HIS A 228 -4.32 -3.63 -24.76
C HIS A 228 -5.16 -4.83 -25.25
N GLY A 229 -6.42 -4.92 -24.82
CA GLY A 229 -7.34 -5.99 -25.21
C GLY A 229 -8.04 -5.79 -26.56
N ALA A 230 -7.84 -4.65 -27.23
CA ALA A 230 -8.57 -4.30 -28.45
C ALA A 230 -7.68 -4.28 -29.70
N ASP A 231 -8.29 -4.59 -30.84
CA ASP A 231 -7.69 -4.44 -32.15
C ASP A 231 -7.80 -3.00 -32.65
N LEU A 232 -8.81 -2.25 -32.21
CA LEU A 232 -9.09 -0.89 -32.65
C LEU A 232 -9.63 -0.05 -31.48
N VAL A 233 -9.25 1.23 -31.43
CA VAL A 233 -9.81 2.17 -30.45
C VAL A 233 -10.64 3.24 -31.15
N ILE A 234 -11.89 3.42 -30.70
CA ILE A 234 -12.74 4.54 -31.08
C ILE A 234 -12.55 5.66 -30.06
N LEU A 235 -12.04 6.80 -30.53
CA LEU A 235 -11.91 8.01 -29.72
C LEU A 235 -13.14 8.90 -29.91
N VAL A 236 -13.97 9.02 -28.88
CA VAL A 236 -15.16 9.87 -28.89
C VAL A 236 -14.81 11.28 -28.41
N VAL A 237 -14.98 12.25 -29.31
CA VAL A 237 -14.71 13.67 -29.05
C VAL A 237 -15.98 14.47 -29.30
N ALA A 238 -16.44 15.24 -28.33
CA ALA A 238 -17.63 16.05 -28.53
C ALA A 238 -17.32 17.28 -29.40
N ALA A 239 -18.21 17.62 -30.33
CA ALA A 239 -18.06 18.75 -31.25
C ALA A 239 -18.15 20.13 -30.56
N ASP A 240 -18.77 20.20 -29.38
CA ASP A 240 -18.88 21.41 -28.55
C ASP A 240 -17.61 21.65 -27.70
N ASP A 241 -16.99 20.58 -27.19
CA ASP A 241 -15.85 20.65 -26.27
C ASP A 241 -14.47 20.54 -26.96
N GLY A 242 -14.32 19.62 -27.90
CA GLY A 242 -13.01 19.23 -28.46
C GLY A 242 -12.20 18.30 -27.54
N VAL A 243 -10.88 18.27 -27.72
CA VAL A 243 -9.98 17.38 -26.95
C VAL A 243 -9.74 17.93 -25.54
N LYS A 244 -10.00 17.11 -24.52
CA LYS A 244 -9.76 17.38 -23.09
C LYS A 244 -8.71 16.43 -22.50
N GLU A 245 -8.36 16.60 -21.23
CA GLU A 245 -7.29 15.86 -20.55
C GLU A 245 -7.46 14.34 -20.56
N GLN A 246 -8.68 13.83 -20.35
CA GLN A 246 -8.96 12.40 -20.39
C GLN A 246 -8.89 11.83 -21.83
N THR A 247 -9.23 12.64 -22.82
CA THR A 247 -9.03 12.31 -24.23
C THR A 247 -7.53 12.20 -24.53
N LYS A 248 -6.69 13.11 -24.03
CA LYS A 248 -5.22 13.04 -24.13
C LYS A 248 -4.68 11.73 -23.53
N GLN A 249 -5.13 11.36 -22.33
CA GLN A 249 -4.75 10.07 -21.72
C GLN A 249 -5.18 8.88 -22.58
N SER A 250 -6.38 8.91 -23.15
CA SER A 250 -6.88 7.84 -24.02
C SER A 250 -6.03 7.67 -25.29
N ILE A 251 -5.56 8.79 -25.87
CA ILE A 251 -4.63 8.78 -27.01
C ILE A 251 -3.29 8.14 -26.62
N GLU A 252 -2.79 8.46 -25.43
CA GLU A 252 -1.53 7.90 -24.92
C GLU A 252 -1.65 6.39 -24.70
N PHE A 253 -2.75 5.90 -24.11
CA PHE A 253 -2.97 4.45 -23.94
C PHE A 253 -3.07 3.72 -25.28
N ALA A 254 -3.76 4.29 -26.28
CA ALA A 254 -3.81 3.71 -27.62
C ALA A 254 -2.42 3.64 -28.28
N ARG A 255 -1.58 4.67 -28.08
CA ARG A 255 -0.18 4.67 -28.56
C ARG A 255 0.69 3.64 -27.87
N GLN A 256 0.59 3.53 -26.54
CA GLN A 256 1.34 2.55 -25.75
C GLN A 256 0.97 1.12 -26.14
N ALA A 257 -0.32 0.87 -26.41
CA ALA A 257 -0.80 -0.42 -26.89
C ALA A 257 -0.54 -0.66 -28.39
N ASN A 258 -0.03 0.34 -29.12
CA ASN A 258 0.18 0.30 -30.57
C ASN A 258 -1.09 -0.07 -31.37
N VAL A 259 -2.23 0.51 -30.96
CA VAL A 259 -3.55 0.23 -31.55
C VAL A 259 -3.99 1.40 -32.43
N PRO A 260 -4.48 1.16 -33.66
CA PRO A 260 -4.97 2.23 -34.53
C PRO A 260 -6.21 2.92 -33.96
N LEU A 261 -6.37 4.20 -34.32
CA LEU A 261 -7.43 5.07 -33.83
C LEU A 261 -8.44 5.39 -34.94
N VAL A 262 -9.72 5.33 -34.60
CA VAL A 262 -10.82 5.92 -35.37
C VAL A 262 -11.50 6.97 -34.50
N VAL A 263 -11.71 8.17 -35.02
CA VAL A 263 -12.28 9.27 -34.24
C VAL A 263 -13.76 9.46 -34.58
N ALA A 264 -14.60 9.39 -33.55
CA ALA A 264 -16.02 9.72 -33.64
C ALA A 264 -16.27 11.11 -33.03
N ILE A 265 -16.58 12.08 -33.89
CA ILE A 265 -16.94 13.44 -33.46
C ILE A 265 -18.42 13.45 -33.13
N ASN A 266 -18.76 13.47 -31.84
CA ASN A 266 -20.13 13.32 -31.33
C ASN A 266 -20.81 14.68 -31.07
N LYS A 267 -22.13 14.66 -30.83
CA LYS A 267 -22.98 15.82 -30.54
C LYS A 267 -23.12 16.83 -31.70
N CYS A 268 -23.05 16.37 -32.94
CA CYS A 268 -23.26 17.21 -34.13
C CYS A 268 -24.71 17.74 -34.28
N ASP A 269 -25.65 17.27 -33.46
CA ASP A 269 -27.03 17.75 -33.37
C ASP A 269 -27.17 19.10 -32.65
N LYS A 270 -26.19 19.47 -31.83
CA LYS A 270 -26.24 20.70 -31.05
C LYS A 270 -25.99 21.94 -31.92
N PRO A 271 -26.70 23.06 -31.69
CA PRO A 271 -26.50 24.29 -32.48
C PRO A 271 -25.10 24.91 -32.30
N GLN A 272 -24.45 24.65 -31.16
CA GLN A 272 -23.07 25.08 -30.88
C GLN A 272 -21.98 24.08 -31.34
N ALA A 273 -22.36 23.01 -32.04
CA ALA A 273 -21.41 22.00 -32.49
C ALA A 273 -20.48 22.55 -33.58
N ASP A 274 -19.16 22.48 -33.36
CA ASP A 274 -18.16 22.82 -34.37
C ASP A 274 -17.21 21.63 -34.60
N PRO A 275 -17.54 20.74 -35.57
CA PRO A 275 -16.72 19.57 -35.86
C PRO A 275 -15.34 19.98 -36.41
N THR A 276 -15.23 21.13 -37.09
CA THR A 276 -13.96 21.61 -37.63
C THR A 276 -13.01 22.02 -36.52
N ARG A 277 -13.53 22.67 -35.47
CA ARG A 277 -12.75 22.99 -34.26
C ARG A 277 -12.29 21.72 -33.55
N ALA A 278 -13.15 20.73 -33.38
CA ALA A 278 -12.78 19.45 -32.77
C ALA A 278 -11.65 18.76 -33.56
N MET A 279 -11.73 18.72 -34.90
CA MET A 279 -10.67 18.20 -35.77
C MET A 279 -9.34 18.94 -35.60
N ARG A 280 -9.36 20.28 -35.55
CA ARG A 280 -8.14 21.07 -35.33
C ARG A 280 -7.50 20.79 -33.97
N SER A 281 -8.30 20.53 -32.94
CA SER A 281 -7.76 20.21 -31.61
C SER A 281 -7.01 18.88 -31.57
N LEU A 282 -7.34 17.93 -32.45
CA LEU A 282 -6.62 16.64 -32.57
C LEU A 282 -5.22 16.80 -33.14
N LEU A 283 -5.00 17.80 -34.01
CA LEU A 283 -3.69 18.08 -34.61
C LEU A 283 -2.63 18.40 -33.56
N GLN A 284 -3.01 19.08 -32.46
CA GLN A 284 -2.10 19.40 -31.35
C GLN A 284 -1.51 18.16 -30.69
N PHE A 285 -2.20 17.02 -30.82
CA PHE A 285 -1.79 15.75 -30.25
C PHE A 285 -1.20 14.81 -31.31
N ASN A 286 -0.80 15.31 -32.48
CA ASN A 286 -0.28 14.51 -33.61
C ASN A 286 -1.27 13.47 -34.12
N ILE A 287 -2.57 13.78 -34.08
CA ILE A 287 -3.61 12.99 -34.76
C ILE A 287 -4.06 13.81 -35.96
N VAL A 288 -3.74 13.34 -37.16
CA VAL A 288 -4.06 14.04 -38.41
C VAL A 288 -5.30 13.39 -39.03
N PRO A 289 -6.43 14.13 -39.16
CA PRO A 289 -7.62 13.63 -39.83
C PRO A 289 -7.38 13.31 -41.31
N GLU A 290 -8.08 12.31 -41.83
CA GLU A 290 -8.04 11.94 -43.26
C GLU A 290 -8.40 13.11 -44.19
N SER A 291 -9.37 13.95 -43.80
CA SER A 291 -9.76 15.16 -44.56
C SER A 291 -8.64 16.21 -44.67
N MET A 292 -7.58 16.09 -43.87
CA MET A 292 -6.40 16.95 -43.86
C MET A 292 -5.15 16.23 -44.37
N GLY A 293 -5.31 15.07 -45.02
CA GLY A 293 -4.22 14.27 -45.59
C GLY A 293 -3.54 13.33 -44.59
N GLY A 294 -4.18 13.04 -43.45
CA GLY A 294 -3.71 12.06 -42.47
C GLY A 294 -4.25 10.64 -42.69
N ASP A 295 -3.97 9.78 -41.73
CA ASP A 295 -4.33 8.35 -41.69
C ASP A 295 -5.54 8.06 -40.78
N VAL A 296 -5.93 9.01 -39.93
CA VAL A 296 -7.00 8.81 -38.94
C VAL A 296 -8.36 9.18 -39.50
N GLN A 297 -9.23 8.18 -39.62
CA GLN A 297 -10.61 8.35 -40.05
C GLN A 297 -11.41 9.13 -38.99
N CYS A 298 -12.02 10.24 -39.41
CA CYS A 298 -12.80 11.12 -38.53
C CYS A 298 -14.25 11.20 -39.02
N ILE A 299 -15.18 10.69 -38.22
CA ILE A 299 -16.59 10.53 -38.61
C ILE A 299 -17.46 11.38 -37.69
N GLN A 300 -18.29 12.21 -38.29
CA GLN A 300 -19.23 13.07 -37.58
C GLN A 300 -20.49 12.29 -37.25
N VAL A 301 -20.85 12.19 -35.98
CA VAL A 301 -21.98 11.39 -35.48
C VAL A 301 -22.85 12.20 -34.51
N SER A 302 -24.12 11.85 -34.45
CA SER A 302 -24.98 12.21 -33.30
C SER A 302 -25.47 10.94 -32.66
N ALA A 303 -24.95 10.64 -31.46
CA ALA A 303 -25.39 9.49 -30.69
C ALA A 303 -26.88 9.59 -30.33
N LEU A 304 -27.41 10.79 -30.03
CA LEU A 304 -28.79 10.96 -29.60
C LEU A 304 -29.80 10.75 -30.74
N GLN A 305 -29.50 11.31 -31.92
CA GLN A 305 -30.38 11.20 -33.10
C GLN A 305 -30.12 9.93 -33.91
N GLY A 306 -29.05 9.20 -33.61
CA GLY A 306 -28.62 8.04 -34.38
C GLY A 306 -28.06 8.38 -35.77
N THR A 307 -27.71 9.63 -36.04
CA THR A 307 -27.24 10.04 -37.37
C THR A 307 -25.81 9.56 -37.61
N ASN A 308 -25.59 8.99 -38.80
CA ASN A 308 -24.27 8.59 -39.31
C ASN A 308 -23.57 7.45 -38.52
N ILE A 309 -24.33 6.68 -37.73
CA ILE A 309 -23.81 5.50 -37.03
C ILE A 309 -23.45 4.37 -38.01
N ASP A 310 -24.23 4.23 -39.08
CA ASP A 310 -23.94 3.24 -40.14
C ASP A 310 -22.56 3.53 -40.79
N ALA A 311 -22.24 4.80 -41.04
CA ALA A 311 -20.92 5.18 -41.57
C ALA A 311 -19.77 4.89 -40.59
N LEU A 312 -19.99 5.08 -39.28
CA LEU A 312 -19.03 4.70 -38.24
C LEU A 312 -18.79 3.18 -38.25
N GLN A 313 -19.85 2.38 -38.40
CA GLN A 313 -19.74 0.92 -38.50
C GLN A 313 -18.98 0.48 -39.75
N GLU A 314 -19.26 1.08 -40.91
CA GLU A 314 -18.56 0.80 -42.16
C GLU A 314 -17.07 1.15 -42.09
N ALA A 315 -16.72 2.27 -41.45
CA ALA A 315 -15.33 2.67 -41.25
C ALA A 315 -14.56 1.70 -40.35
N ILE A 316 -15.17 1.26 -39.24
CA ILE A 316 -14.59 0.24 -38.35
C ILE A 316 -14.33 -1.05 -39.13
N LEU A 317 -15.29 -1.50 -39.94
CA LEU A 317 -15.13 -2.70 -40.77
C LEU A 317 -14.04 -2.54 -41.82
N THR A 318 -13.97 -1.37 -42.46
CA THR A 318 -12.94 -1.05 -43.47
C THR A 318 -11.55 -1.09 -42.84
N GLN A 319 -11.40 -0.47 -41.67
CA GLN A 319 -10.14 -0.50 -40.92
C GLN A 319 -9.76 -1.92 -40.49
N ALA A 320 -10.74 -2.72 -40.04
CA ALA A 320 -10.52 -4.12 -39.69
C ALA A 320 -10.09 -4.98 -40.89
N ASP A 321 -10.63 -4.71 -42.09
CA ASP A 321 -10.24 -5.40 -43.32
C ASP A 321 -8.83 -5.00 -43.78
N ILE A 322 -8.43 -3.73 -43.62
CA ILE A 322 -7.05 -3.25 -43.87
C ILE A 322 -6.06 -3.94 -42.94
N MET A 323 -6.40 -4.04 -41.65
CA MET A 323 -5.59 -4.72 -40.64
C MET A 323 -5.56 -6.24 -40.81
N ASN A 324 -6.52 -6.79 -41.58
CA ASN A 324 -6.63 -8.21 -41.87
C ASN A 324 -6.61 -9.07 -40.59
N ILE A 325 -7.51 -8.71 -39.65
CA ILE A 325 -7.59 -9.35 -38.32
C ILE A 325 -7.99 -10.82 -38.48
N ARG A 326 -7.11 -11.71 -38.00
CA ARG A 326 -7.28 -13.17 -38.09
C ARG A 326 -6.98 -13.86 -36.77
N ALA A 327 -7.63 -14.98 -36.54
CA ALA A 327 -7.36 -15.87 -35.42
C ALA A 327 -7.61 -17.33 -35.81
N THR A 328 -6.98 -18.26 -35.09
CA THR A 328 -7.24 -19.68 -35.30
C THR A 328 -8.38 -20.15 -34.40
N PRO A 329 -9.38 -20.83 -34.97
CA PRO A 329 -10.39 -21.53 -34.16
C PRO A 329 -9.84 -22.86 -33.61
N LYS A 330 -8.74 -23.36 -34.16
CA LYS A 330 -8.05 -24.58 -33.72
C LYS A 330 -6.93 -24.25 -32.73
N GLY A 331 -6.66 -25.19 -31.83
CA GLY A 331 -5.62 -25.06 -30.80
C GLY A 331 -6.21 -24.94 -29.41
N ARG A 332 -5.34 -24.62 -28.44
CA ARG A 332 -5.76 -24.33 -27.06
C ARG A 332 -6.41 -22.97 -27.01
N VAL A 333 -7.36 -22.81 -26.08
CA VAL A 333 -8.00 -21.51 -25.87
C VAL A 333 -7.04 -20.56 -25.20
N GLU A 334 -6.93 -19.37 -25.79
CA GLU A 334 -6.31 -18.20 -25.17
C GLU A 334 -7.37 -17.11 -25.09
N ALA A 335 -7.54 -16.50 -23.92
CA ALA A 335 -8.52 -15.46 -23.69
C ALA A 335 -7.96 -14.38 -22.76
N SER A 336 -8.39 -13.14 -22.93
CA SER A 336 -8.03 -12.05 -22.01
C SER A 336 -9.17 -11.81 -21.02
N VAL A 337 -8.82 -11.65 -19.74
CA VAL A 337 -9.78 -11.24 -18.70
C VAL A 337 -10.12 -9.76 -18.88
N ILE A 338 -11.39 -9.46 -19.08
CA ILE A 338 -11.88 -8.08 -19.10
C ILE A 338 -12.25 -7.63 -17.69
N GLU A 339 -13.03 -8.47 -17.00
CA GLU A 339 -13.55 -8.14 -15.68
C GLU A 339 -13.79 -9.39 -14.83
N ALA A 340 -13.64 -9.24 -13.52
CA ALA A 340 -13.79 -10.28 -12.52
C ALA A 340 -14.75 -9.82 -11.42
N THR A 341 -15.74 -10.65 -11.10
CA THR A 341 -16.87 -10.31 -10.22
C THR A 341 -17.29 -11.53 -9.39
N THR A 342 -17.95 -11.29 -8.26
CA THR A 342 -18.54 -12.37 -7.44
C THR A 342 -20.05 -12.21 -7.37
N VAL A 343 -20.79 -13.18 -7.90
CA VAL A 343 -22.27 -13.15 -7.93
C VAL A 343 -22.84 -14.17 -6.96
N HIS A 344 -23.82 -13.75 -6.15
CA HIS A 344 -24.50 -14.65 -5.21
C HIS A 344 -25.21 -15.80 -5.95
N GLY A 345 -25.01 -17.04 -5.48
CA GLY A 345 -25.58 -18.25 -6.07
C GLY A 345 -24.76 -18.87 -7.21
N ILE A 346 -24.14 -18.07 -8.07
CA ILE A 346 -23.29 -18.55 -9.19
C ILE A 346 -21.83 -18.71 -8.74
N GLY A 347 -21.37 -17.86 -7.81
CA GLY A 347 -20.01 -17.84 -7.28
C GLY A 347 -19.12 -16.82 -8.02
N LYS A 348 -17.83 -17.16 -8.12
CA LYS A 348 -16.81 -16.35 -8.82
C LYS A 348 -17.00 -16.42 -10.32
N VAL A 349 -17.16 -15.26 -10.95
CA VAL A 349 -17.54 -15.11 -12.36
C VAL A 349 -16.60 -14.12 -13.04
N THR A 350 -16.14 -14.45 -14.23
CA THR A 350 -15.28 -13.55 -15.02
C THR A 350 -15.85 -13.36 -16.42
N THR A 351 -15.68 -12.16 -16.96
CA THR A 351 -15.99 -11.79 -18.34
C THR A 351 -14.70 -11.82 -19.13
N LEU A 352 -14.66 -12.63 -20.18
CA LEU A 352 -13.47 -12.91 -20.99
C LEU A 352 -13.75 -12.58 -22.46
N VAL A 353 -12.71 -12.20 -23.19
CA VAL A 353 -12.74 -12.15 -24.66
C VAL A 353 -11.79 -13.21 -25.20
N VAL A 354 -12.33 -14.14 -25.98
CA VAL A 354 -11.54 -15.23 -26.57
C VAL A 354 -10.64 -14.66 -27.67
N ALA A 355 -9.31 -14.78 -27.52
CA ALA A 355 -8.35 -14.34 -28.52
C ALA A 355 -8.11 -15.45 -29.57
N ARG A 356 -7.96 -16.69 -29.11
CA ARG A 356 -7.63 -17.87 -29.92
C ARG A 356 -8.38 -19.10 -29.42
N GLY A 357 -8.68 -20.03 -30.32
CA GLY A 357 -9.32 -21.30 -30.01
C GLY A 357 -10.85 -21.18 -29.84
N ILE A 358 -11.50 -22.31 -29.57
CA ILE A 358 -12.94 -22.38 -29.28
C ILE A 358 -13.11 -22.82 -27.83
N LEU A 359 -13.66 -21.93 -27.01
CA LEU A 359 -13.96 -22.23 -25.62
C LEU A 359 -15.22 -23.09 -25.52
N ARG A 360 -15.11 -24.23 -24.82
CA ARG A 360 -16.20 -25.18 -24.61
C ARG A 360 -16.52 -25.32 -23.12
N LYS A 361 -17.80 -25.60 -22.82
CA LYS A 361 -18.24 -25.90 -21.45
C LYS A 361 -17.47 -27.11 -20.91
N GLY A 362 -16.88 -26.98 -19.72
CA GLY A 362 -16.08 -28.02 -19.09
C GLY A 362 -14.57 -27.93 -19.33
N ALA A 363 -14.11 -26.99 -20.15
CA ALA A 363 -12.68 -26.71 -20.33
C ALA A 363 -12.01 -26.31 -19.00
N VAL A 364 -10.72 -26.63 -18.88
CA VAL A 364 -9.90 -26.25 -17.74
C VAL A 364 -9.04 -25.08 -18.14
N LEU A 365 -9.17 -23.97 -17.43
CA LEU A 365 -8.51 -22.71 -17.72
C LEU A 365 -7.58 -22.35 -16.58
N VAL A 366 -6.45 -21.74 -16.90
CA VAL A 366 -5.49 -21.18 -15.93
C VAL A 366 -5.32 -19.71 -16.23
N GLY A 367 -5.52 -18.85 -15.23
CA GLY A 367 -5.39 -17.40 -15.33
C GLY A 367 -4.64 -16.87 -14.12
N GLY A 368 -3.51 -16.19 -14.35
CA GLY A 368 -2.65 -15.70 -13.27
C GLY A 368 -2.26 -16.83 -12.30
N ALA A 369 -2.51 -16.58 -11.02
CA ALA A 369 -2.28 -17.52 -9.89
C ALA A 369 -3.49 -18.41 -9.57
N THR A 370 -4.46 -18.54 -10.48
CA THR A 370 -5.70 -19.28 -10.23
C THR A 370 -6.07 -20.18 -11.41
N TRP A 371 -6.99 -21.11 -11.17
CA TRP A 371 -7.52 -21.98 -12.22
C TRP A 371 -9.03 -22.16 -12.10
N CYS A 372 -9.64 -22.49 -13.23
CA CYS A 372 -11.08 -22.60 -13.39
C CYS A 372 -11.43 -23.89 -14.14
N LYS A 373 -12.49 -24.55 -13.70
CA LYS A 373 -13.18 -25.54 -14.54
C LYS A 373 -14.52 -24.95 -14.93
N VAL A 374 -14.69 -24.64 -16.22
CA VAL A 374 -15.84 -23.90 -16.73
C VAL A 374 -17.14 -24.66 -16.46
N ARG A 375 -17.94 -24.17 -15.50
CA ARG A 375 -19.22 -24.77 -15.09
C ARG A 375 -20.38 -24.25 -15.91
N THR A 376 -20.48 -22.94 -16.03
CA THR A 376 -21.47 -22.26 -16.86
C THR A 376 -20.77 -21.26 -17.77
N MET A 377 -21.31 -21.11 -18.98
CA MET A 377 -20.91 -20.09 -19.94
C MET A 377 -22.18 -19.36 -20.35
N THR A 378 -22.19 -18.05 -20.17
CA THR A 378 -23.31 -17.20 -20.56
C THR A 378 -22.83 -16.07 -21.45
N ASP A 379 -23.70 -15.68 -22.36
CA ASP A 379 -23.52 -14.48 -23.19
C ASP A 379 -23.78 -13.20 -22.37
N GLU A 380 -23.55 -12.03 -22.97
CA GLU A 380 -23.81 -10.74 -22.32
C GLU A 380 -25.28 -10.57 -21.87
N ASN A 381 -26.21 -11.20 -22.61
CA ASN A 381 -27.64 -11.18 -22.33
C ASN A 381 -28.09 -12.26 -21.32
N GLY A 382 -27.15 -12.97 -20.69
CA GLY A 382 -27.45 -14.04 -19.73
C GLY A 382 -27.91 -15.36 -20.36
N LYS A 383 -27.88 -15.47 -21.70
CA LYS A 383 -28.25 -16.70 -22.40
C LYS A 383 -27.12 -17.72 -22.30
N GLU A 384 -27.43 -18.97 -21.95
CA GLU A 384 -26.41 -20.03 -21.89
C GLU A 384 -25.83 -20.34 -23.27
N MET A 385 -24.50 -20.47 -23.32
CA MET A 385 -23.74 -20.84 -24.51
C MET A 385 -22.98 -22.15 -24.30
N ARG A 386 -22.80 -22.93 -25.36
CA ARG A 386 -22.03 -24.20 -25.31
C ARG A 386 -20.61 -24.03 -25.85
N GLU A 387 -20.45 -23.15 -26.83
CA GLU A 387 -19.20 -22.90 -27.54
C GLU A 387 -19.07 -21.40 -27.77
N ALA A 388 -17.84 -20.89 -27.65
CA ALA A 388 -17.51 -19.51 -27.98
C ALA A 388 -16.23 -19.46 -28.82
N GLY A 389 -16.30 -18.81 -29.97
CA GLY A 389 -15.17 -18.65 -30.87
C GLY A 389 -14.36 -17.38 -30.61
N PRO A 390 -13.26 -17.19 -31.35
CA PRO A 390 -12.42 -16.00 -31.24
C PRO A 390 -13.20 -14.70 -31.47
N GLY A 391 -12.90 -13.66 -30.69
CA GLY A 391 -13.53 -12.34 -30.72
C GLY A 391 -14.88 -12.26 -30.00
N THR A 392 -15.42 -13.36 -29.48
CA THR A 392 -16.71 -13.36 -28.77
C THR A 392 -16.48 -13.14 -27.27
N PRO A 393 -17.20 -12.19 -26.62
CA PRO A 393 -17.17 -12.04 -25.17
C PRO A 393 -17.97 -13.18 -24.52
N VAL A 394 -17.48 -13.70 -23.40
CA VAL A 394 -18.12 -14.80 -22.67
C VAL A 394 -17.97 -14.57 -21.18
N ARG A 395 -19.06 -14.76 -20.45
CA ARG A 395 -19.04 -14.82 -19.00
C ARG A 395 -18.95 -16.26 -18.53
N ILE A 396 -17.91 -16.58 -17.76
CA ILE A 396 -17.66 -17.93 -17.25
C ILE A 396 -17.72 -17.98 -15.73
N SER A 397 -18.11 -19.13 -15.19
CA SER A 397 -18.05 -19.44 -13.77
C SER A 397 -17.25 -20.71 -13.49
N GLY A 398 -16.79 -20.85 -12.24
CA GLY A 398 -16.10 -22.07 -11.77
C GLY A 398 -14.64 -21.87 -11.39
N TRP A 399 -14.23 -20.62 -11.13
CA TRP A 399 -12.93 -20.29 -10.55
C TRP A 399 -12.79 -20.90 -9.16
N ARG A 400 -11.60 -21.44 -8.89
CA ARG A 400 -11.24 -21.97 -7.57
C ARG A 400 -10.35 -20.99 -6.84
N ASP A 401 -10.47 -21.01 -5.52
CA ASP A 401 -9.71 -20.22 -4.57
C ASP A 401 -9.93 -18.73 -4.73
N ASP A 402 -9.42 -18.11 -5.80
CA ASP A 402 -9.45 -16.67 -6.08
C ASP A 402 -9.92 -16.30 -7.50
N LEU A 403 -10.16 -15.00 -7.70
CA LEU A 403 -10.44 -14.43 -9.01
C LEU A 403 -9.10 -14.13 -9.73
N PRO A 404 -9.02 -14.29 -11.06
CA PRO A 404 -7.87 -13.83 -11.82
C PRO A 404 -7.91 -12.30 -11.95
N ASN A 405 -6.73 -11.68 -12.01
CA ASN A 405 -6.65 -10.24 -12.16
C ASN A 405 -7.17 -9.80 -13.54
N PRO A 406 -7.93 -8.69 -13.64
CA PRO A 406 -8.30 -8.10 -14.92
C PRO A 406 -7.07 -7.81 -15.80
N GLY A 407 -7.12 -8.21 -17.05
CA GLY A 407 -6.00 -8.11 -18.00
C GLY A 407 -5.13 -9.36 -18.10
N ASP A 408 -5.25 -10.31 -17.17
CA ASP A 408 -4.49 -11.56 -17.25
C ASP A 408 -4.86 -12.36 -18.50
N LEU A 409 -3.85 -13.00 -19.09
CA LEU A 409 -4.03 -13.97 -20.15
C LEU A 409 -4.43 -15.32 -19.55
N ILE A 410 -5.58 -15.82 -19.97
CA ILE A 410 -6.07 -17.15 -19.67
C ILE A 410 -5.62 -18.11 -20.75
N ILE A 411 -5.11 -19.26 -20.32
CA ILE A 411 -4.68 -20.34 -21.21
C ILE A 411 -5.37 -21.64 -20.79
N GLU A 412 -5.83 -22.41 -21.78
CA GLU A 412 -6.41 -23.73 -21.56
C GLU A 412 -5.36 -24.77 -21.18
N ALA A 413 -5.65 -25.54 -20.13
CA ALA A 413 -4.84 -26.66 -19.66
C ALA A 413 -5.42 -28.00 -20.13
N GLU A 414 -4.54 -28.97 -20.36
CA GLU A 414 -4.93 -30.33 -20.79
C GLU A 414 -5.65 -31.12 -19.69
N SER A 415 -5.28 -30.88 -18.43
CA SER A 415 -5.81 -31.60 -17.27
C SER A 415 -5.84 -30.70 -16.04
N THR A 416 -6.72 -31.01 -15.09
CA THR A 416 -6.81 -30.35 -13.79
C THR A 416 -5.51 -30.45 -12.99
N ASP A 417 -4.80 -31.56 -13.12
CA ASP A 417 -3.57 -31.79 -12.36
C ASP A 417 -2.45 -30.88 -12.86
N LYS A 418 -2.36 -30.70 -14.19
CA LYS A 418 -1.42 -29.78 -14.82
C LYS A 418 -1.76 -28.33 -14.48
N ALA A 419 -3.05 -27.97 -14.46
CA ALA A 419 -3.49 -26.64 -14.03
C ALA A 419 -3.10 -26.35 -12.57
N THR A 420 -3.28 -27.33 -11.67
CA THR A 420 -2.94 -27.17 -10.24
C THR A 420 -1.43 -27.03 -10.05
N LYS A 421 -0.62 -27.80 -10.79
CA LYS A 421 0.85 -27.69 -10.76
C LYS A 421 1.32 -26.33 -11.28
N ALA A 422 0.80 -25.87 -12.41
CA ALA A 422 1.14 -24.57 -12.99
C ALA A 422 0.81 -23.42 -12.03
N VAL A 423 -0.35 -23.46 -11.38
CA VAL A 423 -0.73 -22.48 -10.35
C VAL A 423 0.23 -22.53 -9.17
N ALA A 424 0.53 -23.72 -8.63
CA ALA A 424 1.46 -23.85 -7.51
C ALA A 424 2.86 -23.31 -7.85
N TYR A 425 3.34 -23.55 -9.07
CA TYR A 425 4.60 -22.99 -9.56
C TYR A 425 4.56 -21.46 -9.62
N ARG A 426 3.48 -20.87 -10.18
CA ARG A 426 3.32 -19.41 -10.27
C ARG A 426 3.25 -18.75 -8.89
N VAL A 427 2.50 -19.33 -7.95
CA VAL A 427 2.43 -18.83 -6.57
C VAL A 427 3.79 -18.91 -5.88
N ALA A 428 4.52 -20.02 -6.04
CA ALA A 428 5.86 -20.18 -5.46
C ALA A 428 6.83 -19.13 -6.03
N LYS A 429 6.79 -18.89 -7.35
CA LYS A 429 7.61 -17.89 -8.03
C LYS A 429 7.27 -16.47 -7.56
N GLU A 430 5.99 -16.15 -7.43
CA GLU A 430 5.55 -14.86 -6.90
C GLU A 430 6.04 -14.65 -5.45
N MET A 431 5.86 -15.66 -4.58
CA MET A 431 6.37 -15.63 -3.21
C MET A 431 7.89 -15.45 -3.16
N GLU A 432 8.65 -16.08 -4.06
CA GLU A 432 10.10 -15.91 -4.14
C GLU A 432 10.47 -14.48 -4.55
N THR A 433 9.77 -13.90 -5.53
CA THR A 433 10.01 -12.50 -5.95
C THR A 433 9.68 -11.51 -4.84
N LYS A 434 8.59 -11.73 -4.10
CA LYS A 434 8.21 -10.92 -2.94
C LYS A 434 9.26 -11.07 -1.83
N ALA A 435 9.66 -12.28 -1.50
CA ALA A 435 10.69 -12.54 -0.50
C ALA A 435 12.05 -11.87 -0.85
N LYS A 436 12.42 -11.82 -2.13
CA LYS A 436 13.62 -11.09 -2.59
C LYS A 436 13.49 -9.57 -2.39
N LYS A 437 12.32 -8.98 -2.69
CA LYS A 437 12.05 -7.56 -2.45
C LYS A 437 12.09 -7.23 -0.95
N ASP A 438 11.35 -8.00 -0.16
CA ASP A 438 11.29 -7.87 1.30
C ASP A 438 12.68 -8.03 1.93
N TRP A 439 13.48 -8.99 1.43
CA TRP A 439 14.86 -9.16 1.84
C TRP A 439 15.70 -7.92 1.59
N GLY A 440 15.57 -7.31 0.39
CA GLY A 440 16.27 -6.07 0.04
C GLY A 440 15.92 -4.92 0.98
N GLU A 441 14.62 -4.73 1.29
CA GLU A 441 14.18 -3.70 2.23
C GLU A 441 14.66 -3.96 3.66
N ILE A 442 14.62 -5.21 4.10
CA ILE A 442 15.12 -5.62 5.43
C ILE A 442 16.63 -5.38 5.52
N GLU A 443 17.38 -5.71 4.47
CA GLU A 443 18.82 -5.50 4.42
C GLU A 443 19.18 -4.01 4.44
N GLU A 444 18.42 -3.17 3.73
CA GLU A 444 18.58 -1.72 3.78
C GLU A 444 18.28 -1.15 5.18
N LYS A 445 17.14 -1.52 5.78
CA LYS A 445 16.79 -1.12 7.16
C LYS A 445 17.86 -1.55 8.16
N ARG A 446 18.42 -2.76 8.00
CA ARG A 446 19.53 -3.27 8.82
C ARG A 446 20.83 -2.49 8.59
N ARG A 447 21.12 -2.09 7.35
CA ARG A 447 22.30 -1.29 6.99
C ARG A 447 22.25 0.08 7.65
N VAL A 448 21.14 0.80 7.51
CA VAL A 448 20.93 2.11 8.14
C VAL A 448 21.08 2.01 9.66
N ALA A 449 20.38 1.06 10.29
CA ALA A 449 20.50 0.84 11.74
C ALA A 449 21.94 0.51 12.17
N ARG A 450 22.71 -0.19 11.33
CA ARG A 450 24.11 -0.51 11.58
C ARG A 450 25.02 0.71 11.43
N GLU A 451 24.79 1.55 10.44
CA GLU A 451 25.52 2.80 10.23
C GLU A 451 25.28 3.77 11.38
N GLU A 452 24.03 3.96 11.80
CA GLU A 452 23.67 4.73 12.99
C GLU A 452 24.35 4.18 14.24
N TYR A 453 24.32 2.86 14.42
CA TYR A 453 25.01 2.21 15.53
C TYR A 453 26.51 2.49 15.52
N VAL A 454 27.16 2.43 14.35
CA VAL A 454 28.60 2.73 14.20
C VAL A 454 28.89 4.21 14.41
N ALA A 455 28.05 5.12 13.91
CA ALA A 455 28.20 6.56 14.06
C ALA A 455 28.06 6.98 15.54
N ASN A 456 26.98 6.54 16.20
CA ASN A 456 26.77 6.71 17.64
C ASN A 456 27.96 6.18 18.44
N ARG A 457 28.50 5.03 18.03
CA ARG A 457 29.68 4.44 18.67
C ARG A 457 30.94 5.27 18.44
N LYS A 458 31.20 5.80 17.24
CA LYS A 458 32.32 6.70 16.93
C LYS A 458 32.24 8.00 17.74
N GLU A 459 31.06 8.60 17.83
CA GLU A 459 30.83 9.82 18.61
C GLU A 459 31.16 9.60 20.09
N LEU A 460 30.74 8.48 20.67
CA LEU A 460 31.06 8.13 22.05
C LEU A 460 32.57 7.91 22.28
N TYR A 461 33.28 7.35 21.30
CA TYR A 461 34.73 7.24 21.36
C TYR A 461 35.41 8.61 21.35
N SER A 462 34.94 9.55 20.52
CA SER A 462 35.49 10.91 20.45
C SER A 462 35.35 11.66 21.80
N LYS A 463 34.29 11.37 22.57
CA LYS A 463 34.04 11.94 23.89
C LYS A 463 34.86 11.30 25.03
N GLY A 464 35.77 10.36 24.72
CA GLY A 464 36.73 9.79 25.69
C GLY A 464 36.15 8.76 26.67
N ILE A 465 34.93 8.26 26.43
CA ILE A 465 34.28 7.26 27.28
C ILE A 465 34.85 5.88 26.94
N ARG A 466 35.69 5.32 27.83
CA ARG A 466 36.30 3.99 27.63
C ARG A 466 35.36 2.82 27.96
N PHE A 467 35.64 1.73 27.25
CA PHE A 467 35.13 0.38 27.39
C PHE A 467 34.96 -0.06 28.85
N ASN A 468 33.71 -0.09 29.32
CA ASN A 468 33.17 -1.16 30.17
C ASN A 468 31.71 -0.85 30.48
N SER A 469 30.81 -1.81 30.18
CA SER A 469 29.39 -1.98 30.58
C SER A 469 28.41 -0.78 30.54
N THR A 470 28.91 0.44 30.38
CA THR A 470 28.22 1.70 30.57
C THR A 470 27.76 2.27 29.23
N ILE A 471 28.41 1.92 28.12
CA ILE A 471 27.97 2.30 26.77
C ILE A 471 26.63 1.65 26.43
N ARG A 472 26.48 0.33 26.65
CA ARG A 472 25.18 -0.35 26.55
C ARG A 472 24.17 0.33 27.47
N ARG A 473 24.55 0.69 28.70
CA ARG A 473 23.64 1.31 29.66
C ARG A 473 23.27 2.75 29.31
N ILE A 474 24.11 3.54 28.61
CA ILE A 474 23.87 4.94 28.21
C ILE A 474 23.11 5.01 26.87
N VAL A 475 23.53 4.24 25.87
CA VAL A 475 22.85 4.13 24.56
C VAL A 475 21.48 3.49 24.75
N HIS A 476 21.40 2.40 25.52
CA HIS A 476 20.10 1.89 25.92
C HIS A 476 19.42 2.82 26.95
N LYS A 477 20.05 3.57 27.86
CA LYS A 477 19.24 4.48 28.72
C LYS A 477 18.50 5.57 27.93
N LYS A 478 19.10 6.07 26.85
CA LYS A 478 18.44 7.04 25.97
C LYS A 478 17.38 6.38 25.08
N ASN A 479 17.61 5.15 24.61
CA ASN A 479 16.71 4.45 23.67
C ASN A 479 15.84 3.35 24.29
N ARG A 480 15.95 3.08 25.59
CA ARG A 480 15.20 2.04 26.32
C ARG A 480 14.20 2.81 27.16
N LEU A 481 12.98 2.86 26.63
CA LEU A 481 11.76 3.47 27.19
C LEU A 481 11.34 4.81 26.56
N THR A 482 11.44 4.95 25.24
CA THR A 482 10.16 4.98 24.51
C THR A 482 10.02 3.58 23.92
N LYS A 483 9.28 2.73 24.61
CA LYS A 483 8.50 1.76 23.84
C LYS A 483 7.60 2.70 23.09
N ASP A 484 7.83 2.90 21.80
CA ASP A 484 6.88 3.65 21.00
C ASP A 484 5.56 2.87 21.15
N LEU A 485 4.74 3.28 22.12
CA LEU A 485 3.30 3.28 21.99
C LEU A 485 3.10 4.14 20.75
N GLY A 486 3.31 3.53 19.58
CA GLY A 486 3.60 4.24 18.35
C GLY A 486 2.46 5.19 18.08
N ASP A 487 2.73 6.50 18.15
CA ASP A 487 1.82 7.54 17.68
C ASP A 487 0.35 7.28 18.02
N ASP A 488 0.02 6.89 19.26
CA ASP A 488 -1.38 6.75 19.67
C ASP A 488 -2.08 8.12 19.83
N THR A 489 -1.31 9.21 19.70
CA THR A 489 -1.83 10.57 19.62
C THR A 489 -2.33 10.96 18.23
N LYS A 490 -1.92 10.26 17.17
CA LYS A 490 -2.37 10.60 15.81
C LYS A 490 -3.72 9.94 15.53
N PRO A 491 -4.70 10.67 14.98
CA PRO A 491 -5.95 10.06 14.58
C PRO A 491 -5.68 9.02 13.50
N LYS A 492 -6.21 7.82 13.69
CA LYS A 492 -6.09 6.71 12.74
C LYS A 492 -7.47 6.39 12.17
N MET A 493 -7.54 6.21 10.86
CA MET A 493 -8.73 5.75 10.15
C MET A 493 -8.40 4.43 9.46
N ARG A 494 -9.10 3.39 9.91
CA ARG A 494 -9.01 2.05 9.33
C ARG A 494 -10.27 1.75 8.54
N ILE A 495 -10.10 1.23 7.32
CA ILE A 495 -11.22 0.86 6.47
C ILE A 495 -11.08 -0.57 5.96
N LEU A 496 -12.22 -1.20 5.75
CA LEU A 496 -12.38 -2.45 5.03
C LEU A 496 -13.23 -2.17 3.80
N LEU A 497 -12.73 -2.53 2.61
CA LEU A 497 -13.37 -2.19 1.35
C LEU A 497 -13.91 -3.44 0.66
N ARG A 498 -15.20 -3.42 0.29
CA ARG A 498 -15.81 -4.45 -0.56
C ARG A 498 -16.49 -3.82 -1.76
N THR A 499 -16.27 -4.42 -2.92
CA THR A 499 -16.73 -3.89 -4.21
C THR A 499 -17.32 -5.02 -5.06
N ASP A 500 -18.16 -4.67 -6.03
CA ASP A 500 -18.81 -5.62 -6.95
C ASP A 500 -17.86 -6.22 -7.98
N VAL A 501 -16.97 -5.40 -8.53
CA VAL A 501 -16.03 -5.77 -9.57
C VAL A 501 -14.60 -5.38 -9.19
N GLU A 502 -13.64 -6.20 -9.63
CA GLU A 502 -12.23 -6.00 -9.30
C GLU A 502 -11.61 -4.74 -9.89
N GLY A 503 -12.03 -4.34 -11.10
CA GLY A 503 -11.51 -3.11 -11.68
C GLY A 503 -11.87 -1.86 -10.88
N THR A 504 -13.05 -1.85 -10.24
CA THR A 504 -13.50 -0.72 -9.42
C THR A 504 -12.77 -0.71 -8.08
N LEU A 505 -12.47 -1.89 -7.54
CA LEU A 505 -11.60 -2.00 -6.38
C LEU A 505 -10.24 -1.36 -6.61
N GLU A 506 -9.58 -1.72 -7.70
CA GLU A 506 -8.28 -1.16 -8.08
C GLU A 506 -8.35 0.36 -8.29
N ALA A 507 -9.42 0.86 -8.91
CA ALA A 507 -9.63 2.30 -9.09
C ALA A 507 -9.75 3.02 -7.74
N ILE A 508 -10.49 2.47 -6.78
CA ILE A 508 -10.62 3.04 -5.43
C ILE A 508 -9.29 2.96 -4.68
N LEU A 509 -8.57 1.83 -4.77
CA LEU A 509 -7.25 1.68 -4.15
C LEU A 509 -6.24 2.69 -4.71
N THR A 510 -6.22 2.91 -6.03
CA THR A 510 -5.36 3.92 -6.67
C THR A 510 -5.68 5.34 -6.16
N VAL A 511 -6.96 5.64 -5.93
CA VAL A 511 -7.38 6.91 -5.33
C VAL A 511 -6.89 7.00 -3.88
N ILE A 512 -7.03 5.94 -3.10
CA ILE A 512 -6.55 5.87 -1.71
C ILE A 512 -5.02 6.03 -1.64
N GLU A 513 -4.27 5.42 -2.55
CA GLU A 513 -2.81 5.55 -2.65
C GLU A 513 -2.35 6.99 -2.96
N SER A 514 -3.20 7.80 -3.59
CA SER A 514 -2.90 9.22 -3.82
C SER A 514 -2.92 10.08 -2.55
N TYR A 515 -3.34 9.51 -1.42
CA TYR A 515 -3.38 10.20 -0.14
C TYR A 515 -1.98 10.57 0.35
N SER A 516 -1.71 11.87 0.43
CA SER A 516 -0.40 12.42 0.81
C SER A 516 -0.33 12.93 2.25
N CYS A 517 -1.46 13.01 2.96
CA CYS A 517 -1.58 13.63 4.28
C CYS A 517 -1.41 12.64 5.46
N GLN A 518 -0.54 11.64 5.31
CA GLN A 518 -0.31 10.61 6.35
C GLN A 518 0.19 11.18 7.68
N GLU A 519 0.77 12.39 7.67
CA GLU A 519 1.24 13.07 8.88
C GLU A 519 0.10 13.61 9.76
N GLU A 520 -1.03 14.00 9.15
CA GLU A 520 -2.19 14.58 9.86
C GLU A 520 -3.13 13.48 10.39
N CYS A 521 -3.49 12.54 9.53
CA CYS A 521 -4.32 11.39 9.87
C CYS A 521 -3.76 10.14 9.18
N ASP A 522 -3.54 9.09 9.96
CA ASP A 522 -3.02 7.81 9.47
C ASP A 522 -4.17 7.02 8.84
N PHE A 523 -4.16 6.93 7.50
CA PHE A 523 -5.18 6.23 6.74
C PHE A 523 -4.67 4.85 6.34
N GLN A 524 -5.39 3.80 6.75
CA GLN A 524 -4.98 2.41 6.55
C GLN A 524 -6.13 1.57 6.00
N VAL A 525 -5.87 0.88 4.89
CA VAL A 525 -6.74 -0.18 4.38
C VAL A 525 -6.36 -1.49 5.08
N VAL A 526 -7.28 -2.05 5.87
CA VAL A 526 -7.04 -3.28 6.63
C VAL A 526 -7.18 -4.50 5.72
N ASP A 527 -8.26 -4.52 4.95
CA ASP A 527 -8.58 -5.61 4.04
C ASP A 527 -9.43 -5.09 2.87
N PHE A 528 -9.27 -5.73 1.73
CA PHE A 528 -10.00 -5.41 0.52
C PHE A 528 -10.35 -6.68 -0.25
N ASN A 529 -11.58 -6.79 -0.75
CA ASN A 529 -11.98 -7.94 -1.56
C ASN A 529 -13.16 -7.62 -2.50
N VAL A 530 -13.40 -8.51 -3.45
CA VAL A 530 -14.52 -8.43 -4.40
C VAL A 530 -15.64 -9.37 -3.97
N GLY A 531 -16.84 -8.83 -3.84
CA GLY A 531 -18.04 -9.57 -3.45
C GLY A 531 -18.67 -9.09 -2.14
N PRO A 532 -19.84 -9.65 -1.80
CA PRO A 532 -20.61 -9.22 -0.64
C PRO A 532 -19.84 -9.45 0.67
N PRO A 533 -20.03 -8.58 1.67
CA PRO A 533 -19.35 -8.72 2.96
C PRO A 533 -19.78 -10.01 3.66
N THR A 534 -18.82 -10.67 4.31
CA THR A 534 -19.02 -11.89 5.09
C THR A 534 -19.00 -11.61 6.59
N PRO A 535 -19.55 -12.49 7.45
CA PRO A 535 -19.47 -12.35 8.91
C PRO A 535 -18.03 -12.15 9.43
N THR A 536 -17.06 -12.83 8.80
CA THR A 536 -15.63 -12.69 9.11
C THR A 536 -15.12 -11.26 8.93
N ASP A 537 -15.70 -10.49 8.01
CA ASP A 537 -15.32 -9.11 7.77
C ASP A 537 -15.80 -8.20 8.91
N VAL A 538 -16.97 -8.52 9.50
CA VAL A 538 -17.50 -7.81 10.67
C VAL A 538 -16.68 -8.12 11.91
N GLU A 539 -16.26 -9.38 12.09
CA GLU A 539 -15.34 -9.77 13.16
C GLU A 539 -14.00 -9.04 13.04
N LEU A 540 -13.41 -9.03 11.84
CA LEU A 540 -12.15 -8.31 11.59
C LEU A 540 -12.29 -6.80 11.82
N ALA A 541 -13.40 -6.20 11.36
CA ALA A 541 -13.69 -4.79 11.57
C ALA A 541 -13.84 -4.46 13.06
N LYS A 542 -14.45 -5.35 13.84
CA LYS A 542 -14.58 -5.19 15.30
C LYS A 542 -13.23 -5.24 16.01
N GLU A 543 -12.36 -6.18 15.65
CA GLU A 543 -11.03 -6.31 16.27
C GLU A 543 -10.11 -5.13 15.94
N THR A 544 -10.19 -4.63 14.70
CA THR A 544 -9.33 -3.54 14.21
C THR A 544 -9.92 -2.15 14.42
N GLY A 545 -11.20 -2.05 14.75
CA GLY A 545 -11.95 -0.79 14.79
C GLY A 545 -12.12 -0.14 13.41
N ALA A 546 -12.12 -0.96 12.35
CA ALA A 546 -12.28 -0.51 10.98
C ALA A 546 -13.75 -0.27 10.61
N MET A 547 -13.99 0.66 9.69
CA MET A 547 -15.30 0.88 9.08
C MET A 547 -15.42 0.13 7.76
N ILE A 548 -16.58 -0.44 7.48
CA ILE A 548 -16.82 -1.22 6.26
C ILE A 548 -17.43 -0.30 5.20
N TYR A 549 -16.76 -0.18 4.06
CA TYR A 549 -17.23 0.55 2.89
C TYR A 549 -17.62 -0.44 1.80
N LEU A 550 -18.87 -0.36 1.36
CA LEU A 550 -19.44 -1.18 0.29
C LEU A 550 -19.66 -0.32 -0.95
N PHE A 551 -19.13 -0.78 -2.09
CA PHE A 551 -19.31 -0.14 -3.38
C PHE A 551 -20.17 -1.01 -4.30
N ASN A 552 -21.33 -0.48 -4.71
CA ASN A 552 -22.30 -1.15 -5.61
C ASN A 552 -22.68 -2.58 -5.16
N ILE A 553 -22.65 -2.83 -3.84
CA ILE A 553 -22.93 -4.12 -3.21
C ILE A 553 -23.81 -3.92 -1.99
N ASP A 554 -24.84 -4.75 -1.88
CA ASP A 554 -25.64 -4.87 -0.67
C ASP A 554 -25.09 -5.91 0.32
N ALA A 555 -25.11 -5.57 1.60
CA ALA A 555 -24.87 -6.53 2.68
C ALA A 555 -26.09 -7.42 2.92
N ASN A 556 -25.83 -8.71 3.19
CA ASN A 556 -26.87 -9.67 3.57
C ASN A 556 -27.50 -9.28 4.93
N LYS A 557 -28.77 -9.63 5.15
CA LYS A 557 -29.52 -9.30 6.38
C LYS A 557 -28.82 -9.83 7.65
N ALA A 558 -28.22 -11.01 7.57
CA ALA A 558 -27.45 -11.59 8.67
C ALA A 558 -26.27 -10.69 9.08
N VAL A 559 -25.48 -10.24 8.10
CA VAL A 559 -24.31 -9.38 8.30
C VAL A 559 -24.70 -8.01 8.83
N LYS A 560 -25.81 -7.43 8.35
CA LYS A 560 -26.34 -6.16 8.89
C LYS A 560 -26.71 -6.29 10.37
N THR A 561 -27.39 -7.37 10.75
CA THR A 561 -27.79 -7.63 12.14
C THR A 561 -26.56 -7.79 13.05
N GLU A 562 -25.54 -8.51 12.57
CA GLU A 562 -24.30 -8.73 13.31
C GLU A 562 -23.45 -7.46 13.46
N ALA A 563 -23.42 -6.61 12.44
CA ALA A 563 -22.76 -5.32 12.48
C ALA A 563 -23.44 -4.37 13.48
N GLU A 564 -24.78 -4.33 13.52
CA GLU A 564 -25.54 -3.57 14.51
C GLU A 564 -25.27 -4.06 15.94
N GLN A 565 -25.19 -5.39 16.15
CA GLN A 565 -24.86 -5.97 17.45
C GLN A 565 -23.42 -5.68 17.89
N SER A 566 -22.49 -5.61 16.93
CA SER A 566 -21.07 -5.36 17.20
C SER A 566 -20.69 -3.87 17.20
N GLY A 567 -21.63 -2.99 16.84
CA GLY A 567 -21.39 -1.54 16.72
C GLY A 567 -20.48 -1.15 15.54
N VAL A 568 -20.39 -2.00 14.51
CA VAL A 568 -19.57 -1.75 13.32
C VAL A 568 -20.38 -0.94 12.30
N GLN A 569 -19.81 0.16 11.82
CA GLN A 569 -20.45 1.01 10.81
C GLN A 569 -20.24 0.43 9.41
N ILE A 570 -21.35 0.27 8.67
CA ILE A 570 -21.36 -0.13 7.27
C ILE A 570 -21.89 1.04 6.44
N HIS A 571 -21.09 1.51 5.49
CA HIS A 571 -21.44 2.58 4.57
C HIS A 571 -21.60 2.04 3.15
N HIS A 572 -22.62 2.49 2.42
CA HIS A 572 -22.95 2.00 1.09
C HIS A 572 -22.94 3.13 0.06
N TYR A 573 -22.23 2.93 -1.05
CA TYR A 573 -22.09 3.91 -2.12
C TYR A 573 -22.22 3.26 -3.51
N ASN A 574 -22.88 3.96 -4.43
CA ASN A 574 -23.02 3.55 -5.84
C ASN A 574 -22.24 4.44 -6.80
N VAL A 575 -21.60 5.50 -6.30
CA VAL A 575 -20.90 6.50 -7.12
C VAL A 575 -19.57 6.82 -6.45
N ILE A 576 -18.47 6.66 -7.18
CA ILE A 576 -17.10 6.75 -6.65
C ILE A 576 -16.78 8.12 -6.04
N TYR A 577 -17.24 9.22 -6.63
CA TYR A 577 -17.02 10.57 -6.09
C TYR A 577 -17.65 10.76 -4.70
N ARG A 578 -18.85 10.19 -4.48
CA ARG A 578 -19.54 10.27 -3.18
C ARG A 578 -18.81 9.46 -2.12
N LEU A 579 -18.23 8.33 -2.50
CA LEU A 579 -17.39 7.53 -1.61
C LEU A 579 -16.14 8.33 -1.19
N VAL A 580 -15.45 8.93 -2.15
CA VAL A 580 -14.23 9.72 -1.90
C VAL A 580 -14.53 10.96 -1.05
N GLU A 581 -15.62 11.66 -1.32
CA GLU A 581 -16.08 12.81 -0.53
C GLU A 581 -16.40 12.39 0.92
N ALA A 582 -17.12 11.28 1.09
CA ALA A 582 -17.40 10.74 2.43
C ALA A 582 -16.14 10.31 3.18
N LEU A 583 -15.15 9.71 2.48
CA LEU A 583 -13.84 9.41 3.09
C LEU A 583 -13.13 10.68 3.54
N LYS A 584 -13.15 11.74 2.74
CA LYS A 584 -12.56 13.04 3.09
C LYS A 584 -13.25 13.69 4.29
N ASP A 585 -14.57 13.61 4.36
CA ASP A 585 -15.36 14.13 5.47
C ASP A 585 -15.09 13.35 6.77
N GLU A 586 -15.05 12.02 6.70
CA GLU A 586 -14.74 11.16 7.85
C GLU A 586 -13.31 11.34 8.35
N LEU A 587 -12.35 11.48 7.42
CA LEU A 587 -10.98 11.80 7.77
C LEU A 587 -10.88 13.18 8.44
N SER A 588 -11.61 14.19 7.92
CA SER A 588 -11.65 15.54 8.49
C SER A 588 -12.33 15.55 9.87
N ALA A 589 -13.35 14.73 10.08
CA ALA A 589 -14.05 14.60 11.36
C ALA A 589 -13.17 14.02 12.48
N ARG A 590 -12.14 13.24 12.13
CA ARG A 590 -11.18 12.66 13.08
C ARG A 590 -10.01 13.59 13.42
N LEU A 591 -9.83 14.69 12.68
CA LEU A 591 -8.78 15.65 12.99
C LEU A 591 -9.07 16.39 14.30
N PRO A 592 -8.03 16.67 15.11
CA PRO A 592 -8.19 17.54 16.27
C PRO A 592 -8.61 18.95 15.82
N LEU A 593 -9.51 19.57 16.59
CA LEU A 593 -9.94 20.93 16.35
C LEU A 593 -8.73 21.88 16.43
N LYS A 594 -8.60 22.78 15.46
CA LYS A 594 -7.56 23.80 15.47
C LYS A 594 -7.96 24.90 16.44
N GLU A 595 -7.06 25.27 17.35
CA GLU A 595 -7.23 26.50 18.12
C GLU A 595 -6.82 27.68 17.25
N GLU A 596 -7.79 28.55 16.94
CA GLU A 596 -7.52 29.85 16.32
C GLU A 596 -7.78 30.95 17.36
N LEU A 597 -6.89 31.93 17.39
CA LEU A 597 -6.95 33.05 18.31
C LEU A 597 -7.70 34.21 17.64
N GLU A 598 -8.89 34.51 18.12
CA GLU A 598 -9.68 35.65 17.65
C GLU A 598 -9.44 36.84 18.59
N LEU A 599 -9.09 38.00 18.02
CA LEU A 599 -8.89 39.23 18.78
C LEU A 599 -10.25 39.77 19.28
N ILE A 600 -10.42 39.84 20.60
CA ILE A 600 -11.66 40.32 21.24
C ILE A 600 -11.55 41.79 21.65
N GLY A 601 -10.35 42.23 22.01
CA GLY A 601 -10.15 43.56 22.53
C GLY A 601 -8.68 43.97 22.56
N GLU A 602 -8.51 45.28 22.55
CA GLU A 602 -7.23 45.96 22.60
C GLU A 602 -7.25 47.00 23.73
N GLY A 603 -6.09 47.21 24.33
CA GLY A 603 -5.89 48.25 25.32
C GLY A 603 -4.42 48.60 25.48
N HIS A 604 -4.13 49.57 26.33
CA HIS A 604 -2.76 49.97 26.64
C HIS A 604 -2.54 50.11 28.14
N VAL A 605 -1.32 49.83 28.58
CA VAL A 605 -0.92 49.95 29.97
C VAL A 605 -0.69 51.42 30.31
N LEU A 606 -1.44 51.94 31.27
CA LEU A 606 -1.25 53.27 31.82
C LEU A 606 -0.10 53.27 32.82
N LYS A 607 -0.04 52.28 33.73
CA LYS A 607 0.95 52.25 34.81
C LYS A 607 1.18 50.88 35.43
N GLU A 608 2.40 50.58 35.85
CA GLU A 608 2.72 49.42 36.69
C GLU A 608 2.55 49.75 38.19
N PHE A 609 1.84 48.89 38.91
CA PHE A 609 1.74 48.90 40.37
C PHE A 609 2.41 47.67 40.97
N LEU A 610 3.10 47.84 42.10
CA LEU A 610 3.69 46.74 42.85
C LEU A 610 2.93 46.52 44.15
N VAL A 611 2.01 45.55 44.12
CA VAL A 611 1.15 45.23 45.26
C VAL A 611 1.75 44.06 46.04
N SER A 612 1.83 44.19 47.37
CA SER A 612 2.20 43.09 48.26
C SER A 612 0.94 42.53 48.89
N ASP A 613 0.61 41.28 48.57
CA ASP A 613 -0.49 40.59 49.23
C ASP A 613 0.06 39.76 50.41
N ARG A 614 -0.46 40.03 51.62
CA ARG A 614 -0.27 39.25 52.86
C ARG A 614 1.17 38.73 53.10
N GLY A 615 2.17 39.62 53.04
CA GLY A 615 3.57 39.30 53.42
C GLY A 615 4.37 38.49 52.40
N ARG A 616 3.88 38.33 51.16
CA ARG A 616 4.61 37.70 50.05
C ARG A 616 5.34 38.72 49.17
N LYS A 617 6.27 38.24 48.33
CA LYS A 617 7.02 39.03 47.33
C LYS A 617 6.06 39.91 46.51
N LYS A 618 6.45 41.17 46.28
CA LYS A 618 5.70 42.17 45.50
C LYS A 618 5.30 41.61 44.13
N GLN A 619 4.01 41.58 43.83
CA GLN A 619 3.49 41.18 42.51
C GLN A 619 3.32 42.43 41.64
N PRO A 620 3.80 42.42 40.39
CA PRO A 620 3.51 43.48 39.43
C PRO A 620 2.05 43.36 38.96
N VAL A 621 1.36 44.49 38.91
CA VAL A 621 -0.01 44.66 38.44
C VAL A 621 0.03 45.71 37.35
N ALA A 622 -0.42 45.36 36.15
CA ALA A 622 -0.57 46.32 35.05
C ALA A 622 -1.92 47.02 35.20
N GLY A 623 -1.92 48.34 35.40
CA GLY A 623 -3.11 49.16 35.24
C GLY A 623 -3.31 49.46 33.76
N THR A 624 -4.30 48.82 33.15
CA THR A 624 -4.56 48.85 31.70
C THR A 624 -5.90 49.50 31.43
N LEU A 625 -5.96 50.38 30.44
CA LEU A 625 -7.21 50.92 29.92
C LEU A 625 -7.66 50.11 28.69
N VAL A 626 -8.93 49.73 28.67
CA VAL A 626 -9.53 49.04 27.51
C VAL A 626 -9.92 50.07 26.46
N ASP A 627 -9.22 50.10 25.33
CA ASP A 627 -9.49 51.05 24.24
C ASP A 627 -10.65 50.59 23.37
N TRP A 628 -10.68 49.29 23.06
CA TRP A 628 -11.67 48.69 22.18
C TRP A 628 -11.96 47.26 22.57
N GLY A 629 -13.23 46.86 22.46
CA GLY A 629 -13.68 45.50 22.78
C GLY A 629 -13.93 45.29 24.28
N HIS A 630 -13.75 44.05 24.74
CA HIS A 630 -13.91 43.65 26.13
C HIS A 630 -12.81 42.68 26.57
N PHE A 631 -12.41 42.79 27.84
CA PHE A 631 -11.39 41.93 28.43
C PHE A 631 -12.07 40.87 29.28
N ASP A 632 -11.92 39.61 28.90
CA ASP A 632 -12.41 38.45 29.65
C ASP A 632 -11.25 37.77 30.37
N LYS A 633 -11.45 37.41 31.64
CA LYS A 633 -10.41 36.75 32.45
C LYS A 633 -9.95 35.40 31.87
N ASP A 634 -10.85 34.66 31.23
CA ASP A 634 -10.59 33.31 30.69
C ASP A 634 -9.89 33.34 29.31
N SER A 635 -9.68 34.53 28.75
CA SER A 635 -9.00 34.74 27.45
C SER A 635 -7.48 34.80 27.61
N VAL A 636 -6.77 34.69 26.48
CA VAL A 636 -5.30 34.76 26.44
C VAL A 636 -4.88 36.21 26.23
N PHE A 637 -4.05 36.73 27.14
CA PHE A 637 -3.55 38.10 27.07
C PHE A 637 -2.14 38.12 26.48
N LYS A 638 -1.92 39.04 25.56
CA LYS A 638 -0.64 39.24 24.88
C LYS A 638 -0.20 40.69 25.07
N PHE A 639 0.93 40.88 25.74
CA PHE A 639 1.52 42.19 26.01
C PHE A 639 2.64 42.46 25.01
N ILE A 640 2.58 43.59 24.32
CA ILE A 640 3.46 43.95 23.22
C ILE A 640 4.12 45.30 23.52
N ARG A 641 5.46 45.35 23.40
CA ARG A 641 6.24 46.59 23.50
C ARG A 641 7.10 46.74 22.27
N ASN A 642 6.96 47.86 21.54
CA ASN A 642 7.70 48.14 20.31
C ASN A 642 7.68 46.95 19.34
N SER A 643 6.50 46.34 19.15
CA SER A 643 6.27 45.16 18.30
C SER A 643 6.89 43.83 18.79
N ASN A 644 7.46 43.77 20.00
CA ASN A 644 7.93 42.53 20.61
C ASN A 644 6.94 42.02 21.66
N VAL A 645 6.60 40.73 21.60
CA VAL A 645 5.73 40.06 22.59
C VAL A 645 6.51 39.84 23.89
N ILE A 646 6.13 40.54 24.95
CA ILE A 646 6.74 40.44 26.27
C ILE A 646 6.18 39.23 27.02
N TYR A 647 4.87 39.06 26.92
CA TYR A 647 4.14 38.01 27.60
C TYR A 647 2.96 37.54 26.76
N GLU A 648 2.74 36.23 26.72
CA GLU A 648 1.58 35.59 26.13
C GLU A 648 1.10 34.50 27.10
N GLY A 649 -0.14 34.61 27.58
CA GLY A 649 -0.70 33.62 28.48
C GLY A 649 -1.95 34.07 29.25
N PRO A 650 -2.47 33.21 30.14
CA PRO A 650 -3.65 33.50 30.95
C PRO A 650 -3.32 34.44 32.12
N VAL A 651 -4.29 35.23 32.56
CA VAL A 651 -4.18 36.14 33.69
C VAL A 651 -4.61 35.48 35.01
N GLU A 652 -3.96 35.82 36.13
CA GLU A 652 -4.24 35.25 37.45
C GLU A 652 -5.48 35.93 38.08
N SER A 653 -5.52 37.26 38.03
CA SER A 653 -6.66 38.04 38.52
C SER A 653 -6.80 39.35 37.77
N MET A 654 -8.04 39.77 37.54
CA MET A 654 -8.40 41.08 37.03
C MET A 654 -9.25 41.80 38.09
N LYS A 655 -8.91 43.05 38.40
CA LYS A 655 -9.61 43.86 39.40
C LYS A 655 -9.92 45.24 38.85
N HIS A 656 -11.13 45.72 39.09
CA HIS A 656 -11.51 47.10 38.90
C HIS A 656 -11.63 47.72 40.29
N GLU A 657 -10.83 48.74 40.56
CA GLU A 657 -10.67 49.34 41.89
C GLU A 657 -10.31 48.30 42.98
N LYS A 658 -11.29 47.87 43.80
CA LYS A 658 -11.13 46.87 44.87
C LYS A 658 -11.86 45.56 44.61
N GLU A 659 -12.70 45.51 43.57
CA GLU A 659 -13.54 44.37 43.25
C GLU A 659 -12.90 43.50 42.15
N THR A 660 -13.02 42.18 42.30
CA THR A 660 -12.59 41.23 41.26
C THR A 660 -13.65 41.13 40.19
N VAL A 661 -13.31 41.53 38.96
CA VAL A 661 -14.19 41.48 37.80
C VAL A 661 -13.77 40.37 36.84
N SER A 662 -14.76 39.66 36.29
CA SER A 662 -14.55 38.62 35.28
C SER A 662 -14.43 39.19 33.87
N THR A 663 -15.14 40.28 33.61
CA THR A 663 -15.27 40.93 32.29
C THR A 663 -15.14 42.45 32.45
N ALA A 664 -14.42 43.11 31.55
CA ALA A 664 -14.32 44.57 31.54
C ALA A 664 -14.65 45.14 30.16
N SER A 665 -15.53 46.14 30.13
CA SER A 665 -15.99 46.80 28.91
C SER A 665 -15.04 47.92 28.47
N THR A 666 -15.26 48.41 27.25
CA THR A 666 -14.55 49.56 26.69
C THR A 666 -14.56 50.77 27.64
N ASN A 667 -13.46 51.53 27.67
CA ASN A 667 -13.22 52.68 28.57
C ASN A 667 -13.21 52.35 30.07
N THR A 668 -13.01 51.09 30.45
CA THR A 668 -12.87 50.69 31.86
C THR A 668 -11.39 50.47 32.20
N GLU A 669 -10.92 51.04 33.30
CA GLU A 669 -9.56 50.79 33.81
C GLU A 669 -9.51 49.49 34.60
N VAL A 670 -8.63 48.56 34.26
CA VAL A 670 -8.49 47.29 34.95
C VAL A 670 -7.06 47.03 35.40
N GLY A 671 -6.92 46.58 36.64
CA GLY A 671 -5.68 46.04 37.17
C GLY A 671 -5.56 44.56 36.81
N ILE A 672 -4.62 44.23 35.93
CA ILE A 672 -4.33 42.87 35.48
C ILE A 672 -3.10 42.32 36.21
N VAL A 673 -3.26 41.13 36.80
CA VAL A 673 -2.18 40.41 37.48
C VAL A 673 -1.82 39.17 36.68
N ILE A 674 -0.53 39.03 36.36
CA ILE A 674 0.01 37.90 35.59
C ILE A 674 0.73 36.92 36.51
N GLY A 675 0.63 35.62 36.23
CA GLY A 675 1.30 34.58 37.02
C GLY A 675 2.84 34.62 36.95
N ASN A 676 3.42 35.17 35.88
CA ASN A 676 4.86 35.28 35.71
C ASN A 676 5.39 36.58 36.35
N LYS A 677 6.17 36.43 37.43
CA LYS A 677 6.62 37.55 38.31
C LYS A 677 7.88 38.26 37.82
N GLU A 678 8.48 37.79 36.73
CA GLU A 678 9.69 38.37 36.14
C GLU A 678 9.39 39.46 35.09
N VAL A 679 8.13 39.50 34.61
CA VAL A 679 7.68 40.46 33.61
C VAL A 679 7.45 41.83 34.26
N ARG A 680 7.97 42.88 33.62
CA ARG A 680 7.79 44.30 34.00
C ARG A 680 7.04 45.04 32.90
N PHE A 681 6.07 45.84 33.30
CA PHE A 681 5.23 46.61 32.39
C PHE A 681 5.74 48.06 32.31
N GLN A 682 5.68 48.65 31.13
CA GLN A 682 5.97 50.06 30.91
C GLN A 682 4.68 50.78 30.54
N GLU A 683 4.69 52.10 30.72
CA GLU A 683 3.62 52.96 30.24
C GLU A 683 3.62 52.88 28.70
N ASP A 684 2.42 52.84 28.11
CA ASP A 684 2.16 52.65 26.67
C ASP A 684 2.46 51.25 26.10
N ASP A 685 2.64 50.22 26.94
CA ASP A 685 2.65 48.83 26.45
C ASP A 685 1.27 48.45 25.90
N GLN A 686 1.20 47.86 24.70
CA GLN A 686 -0.05 47.41 24.08
C GLN A 686 -0.48 46.05 24.64
N VAL A 687 -1.79 45.87 24.80
CA VAL A 687 -2.42 44.65 25.32
C VAL A 687 -3.45 44.17 24.32
N GLU A 688 -3.23 42.99 23.75
CA GLU A 688 -4.17 42.29 22.87
C GLU A 688 -4.79 41.12 23.65
N VAL A 689 -6.13 41.02 23.64
CA VAL A 689 -6.87 39.92 24.26
C VAL A 689 -7.45 39.01 23.19
N HIS A 690 -7.05 37.74 23.23
CA HIS A 690 -7.46 36.73 22.26
C HIS A 690 -8.38 35.68 22.90
N LYS A 691 -9.51 35.39 22.25
CA LYS A 691 -10.32 34.21 22.54
C LYS A 691 -9.75 33.01 21.82
N LYS A 692 -9.69 31.88 22.50
CA LYS A 692 -9.52 30.60 21.82
C LYS A 692 -10.84 30.20 21.18
N HIS A 693 -10.90 30.20 19.86
CA HIS A 693 -11.99 29.61 19.08
C HIS A 693 -11.53 28.27 18.50
N GLN A 694 -12.32 27.21 18.67
CA GLN A 694 -12.02 25.91 18.09
C GLN A 694 -12.67 25.80 16.72
N VAL A 695 -11.85 25.66 15.67
CA VAL A 695 -12.31 25.53 14.28
C VAL A 695 -12.05 24.10 13.79
N PRO A 696 -13.05 23.44 13.16
CA PRO A 696 -12.84 22.12 12.56
C PRO A 696 -11.86 22.23 11.38
N GLN A 697 -10.87 21.33 11.38
CA GLN A 697 -9.93 21.23 10.28
C GLN A 697 -10.53 20.44 9.12
N ARG A 698 -10.06 20.72 7.91
CA ARG A 698 -10.38 19.92 6.72
C ARG A 698 -9.10 19.40 6.13
N ILE A 699 -9.09 18.11 5.79
CA ILE A 699 -7.92 17.52 5.12
C ILE A 699 -7.78 18.11 3.73
N ASN A 700 -6.57 18.56 3.42
CA ASN A 700 -6.21 19.02 2.09
C ASN A 700 -5.80 17.83 1.19
N TRP A 701 -6.74 16.92 0.97
CA TRP A 701 -6.60 15.81 0.04
C TRP A 701 -7.50 16.06 -1.16
N ASN A 702 -6.86 16.20 -2.32
CA ASN A 702 -7.53 16.38 -3.61
C ASN A 702 -7.02 15.27 -4.54
N PRO A 703 -7.70 14.12 -4.58
CA PRO A 703 -7.26 13.01 -5.41
C PRO A 703 -7.31 13.39 -6.90
N PRO A 704 -6.37 12.91 -7.72
CA PRO A 704 -6.27 13.30 -9.11
C PRO A 704 -7.53 12.90 -9.90
N GLY A 705 -8.18 13.91 -10.48
CA GLY A 705 -9.33 13.75 -11.36
C GLY A 705 -10.70 13.78 -10.69
N PHE A 706 -10.76 14.20 -9.41
CA PHE A 706 -11.97 14.48 -8.65
C PHE A 706 -12.07 15.97 -8.31
#